data_AF-A0A842N9N6-F1
#
_entry.id   AF-A0A842N9N6-F1
#
_cell.length_a   1.000
_cell.length_b   1.000
_cell.length_c   1.000
_cell.angle_alpha   90.00
_cell.angle_beta   90.00
_cell.angle_gamma   90.00
#
_symmetry.space_group_name_H-M   'P 1'
#
loop_
_entity.id
_entity.type
_entity.pdbx_description
1 polymer ?
#
loop_
_entity_poly.entity_id
_entity_poly.type
_entity_poly.pdbx_seq_one_letter_code
_entity_poly.pdbx_strand_id
1 'polypeptide(L)'
;MSKIALLFGFLLFSLILTNSYALPFDELSSLDDSSNKIIFNSNIIDIDSNFFVENDFKRYLIFGSNSLPDNNLHNNSLYGVKSDYGFFSVSVLSPESASNLVSQGYNVIEDSQLDFHLSEKIIPDASRIGEITGSSIAMQQYNASGNDIVIAIVDTGVDFSNPDIQHSLARDELNYPIMLDPDGQGIILTNATFTAFLNERGTLKNYEKEIPSNMTSSVYFTRDGVFLDMSQGGSGTTIHVYNSFYPQFGNSIIFNGTISDDMKIGNSHHDYIKSASGVYHFGVMYQGEFLGKIQVVPVLVVDSTIAGLYDTIIPDISTSWTDYVLGDSNPSKSKYDFDFTDETPITLGSGNEFLVFDSDYDGKNDYSAGTFGAQVLDVYGVIKNNSTTIHDSLNAINGTLLPPLDSDGNFFGVMTDFMGHGTSSAASITSRGQESYDIYNNTKKYSIIGVAPDAKILPVKALWLGDTVYGWLWSAGFENTDNHWKFSGKPKADIISNSWGISNFPLTNTSPGMDVLSLILSILSTPHSLDDDYPGVTIISSAGNSGHGYGTIGLPNASPFGISVGATTNNVFVGYGPFKDQPRFGNNTIHYDHVVDFSSRGPSSIGDPKPDIMSIGAHGFTPSSILKSDKDSKDESFSLFGGTSMAAPLVSGSAAILMEEMKNESQDYDSFTIKNILMSTATDLQNDPFTQGSGLSNIKSALDYVHGNNGIFIVYNDASYDNLQEILTPALTNLNSTTIGFEKFNFPSKSFPMTSWFAGQLLPGDSATSTFTIKNPTNETLTISINPNTLSLIEKTQFDGVTTVQQQDSILNETGIYIPNYVKLSDIQDNSTLNHISSEENPIPDESSLMILNLNFP
;
A
#
# COMPACT_ATOMS: atom_id res chain seq x y z
N MET A 1 19.56 -28.48 51.41
CA MET A 1 19.22 -29.88 51.10
C MET A 1 17.96 -30.26 51.89
N SER A 2 16.89 -30.85 51.35
CA SER A 2 16.40 -31.02 49.97
C SER A 2 15.00 -31.68 50.04
N LYS A 3 14.00 -31.13 49.32
CA LYS A 3 12.71 -31.76 48.95
C LYS A 3 11.71 -32.16 50.07
N ILE A 4 10.70 -31.30 50.23
CA ILE A 4 9.33 -31.54 50.73
C ILE A 4 8.43 -30.60 49.88
N ALA A 5 7.23 -30.90 49.40
CA ALA A 5 6.51 -32.15 49.14
C ALA A 5 5.22 -31.83 48.31
N LEU A 6 4.34 -32.83 48.18
CA LEU A 6 2.88 -32.76 47.94
C LEU A 6 2.35 -32.76 46.50
N LEU A 7 1.16 -33.37 46.43
CA LEU A 7 0.41 -33.86 45.28
C LEU A 7 -1.09 -33.76 45.65
N PHE A 8 -1.96 -33.57 44.66
CA PHE A 8 -3.44 -33.53 44.72
C PHE A 8 -4.18 -32.29 45.28
N GLY A 9 -5.14 -31.83 44.48
CA GLY A 9 -6.26 -30.95 44.84
C GLY A 9 -7.14 -30.66 43.60
N PHE A 10 -8.43 -30.99 43.63
CA PHE A 10 -9.37 -30.90 42.50
C PHE A 10 -10.38 -29.76 42.72
N LEU A 11 -10.91 -29.18 41.63
CA LEU A 11 -12.11 -28.31 41.49
C LEU A 11 -12.08 -26.84 41.99
N LEU A 12 -12.38 -25.95 41.03
CA LEU A 12 -13.14 -24.68 41.11
C LEU A 12 -12.72 -23.62 42.15
N PHE A 13 -12.06 -22.55 41.69
CA PHE A 13 -12.75 -21.28 41.37
C PHE A 13 -11.87 -20.37 40.49
N SER A 14 -12.51 -19.56 39.65
CA SER A 14 -11.90 -18.52 38.81
C SER A 14 -11.39 -17.33 39.60
N LEU A 15 -10.33 -16.64 39.14
CA LEU A 15 -10.18 -15.17 39.11
C LEU A 15 -8.87 -14.74 38.39
N ILE A 16 -9.02 -13.89 37.38
CA ILE A 16 -8.10 -12.83 36.89
C ILE A 16 -6.66 -13.26 36.49
N LEU A 17 -6.48 -13.44 35.18
CA LEU A 17 -5.30 -12.94 34.46
C LEU A 17 -5.80 -12.02 33.33
N THR A 18 -5.91 -10.73 33.64
CA THR A 18 -6.12 -9.67 32.66
C THR A 18 -4.78 -9.33 32.01
N ASN A 19 -4.49 -9.92 30.85
CA ASN A 19 -3.44 -9.44 29.96
C ASN A 19 -4.09 -8.90 28.69
N SER A 20 -3.80 -7.64 28.39
CA SER A 20 -4.32 -6.90 27.26
C SER A 20 -3.63 -7.35 25.98
N TYR A 21 -4.35 -8.05 25.10
CA TYR A 21 -3.86 -8.41 23.77
C TYR A 21 -4.22 -7.32 22.75
N ALA A 22 -3.47 -6.22 22.79
CA ALA A 22 -3.24 -5.42 21.59
C ALA A 22 -2.26 -6.23 20.74
N LEU A 23 -2.71 -6.82 19.63
CA LEU A 23 -1.84 -7.58 18.73
C LEU A 23 -0.83 -6.63 18.07
N PRO A 24 0.49 -6.83 18.23
CA PRO A 24 1.49 -6.17 17.41
C PRO A 24 1.44 -6.69 15.96
N PHE A 25 2.27 -6.11 15.10
CA PHE A 25 2.45 -6.42 13.69
C PHE A 25 3.14 -7.78 13.43
N ASP A 26 2.73 -8.85 14.13
CA ASP A 26 3.32 -10.19 14.06
C ASP A 26 2.71 -11.12 12.98
N GLU A 27 1.73 -10.66 12.19
CA GLU A 27 1.24 -11.39 11.01
C GLU A 27 2.05 -11.14 9.72
N LEU A 28 3.34 -10.80 9.85
CA LEU A 28 4.34 -11.15 8.83
C LEU A 28 5.39 -12.14 9.37
N SER A 29 5.53 -12.24 10.69
CA SER A 29 6.30 -13.26 11.40
C SER A 29 5.42 -14.49 11.68
N SER A 30 4.81 -15.04 10.62
CA SER A 30 4.01 -16.28 10.73
C SER A 30 4.16 -17.35 9.61
N LEU A 31 5.25 -17.32 8.81
CA LEU A 31 5.77 -18.35 7.85
C LEU A 31 6.88 -19.40 8.27
N ASP A 32 7.68 -19.24 9.34
CA ASP A 32 9.05 -19.83 9.54
C ASP A 32 9.20 -21.30 10.01
N ASP A 33 8.16 -22.14 10.11
CA ASP A 33 8.36 -23.60 10.29
C ASP A 33 7.83 -24.41 9.09
N SER A 34 7.53 -23.72 7.98
CA SER A 34 7.49 -24.31 6.64
C SER A 34 8.43 -23.57 5.69
N SER A 35 9.48 -24.26 5.22
CA SER A 35 10.50 -23.67 4.35
C SER A 35 10.00 -23.43 2.92
N ASN A 36 9.14 -22.43 2.75
CA ASN A 36 8.64 -21.97 1.45
C ASN A 36 9.66 -21.04 0.80
N LYS A 37 10.76 -21.62 0.30
CA LYS A 37 11.62 -20.93 -0.66
C LYS A 37 10.78 -20.55 -1.88
N ILE A 38 10.89 -19.31 -2.36
CA ILE A 38 10.35 -18.94 -3.67
C ILE A 38 11.01 -19.84 -4.72
N ILE A 39 10.20 -20.64 -5.39
CA ILE A 39 10.66 -21.54 -6.45
C ILE A 39 10.77 -20.73 -7.73
N PHE A 40 11.98 -20.30 -8.07
CA PHE A 40 12.28 -19.56 -9.30
C PHE A 40 12.37 -20.46 -10.56
N ASN A 41 12.05 -21.76 -10.43
CA ASN A 41 12.05 -22.73 -11.52
C ASN A 41 10.76 -22.63 -12.34
N SER A 42 10.90 -22.69 -13.67
CA SER A 42 9.80 -22.82 -14.63
C SER A 42 10.19 -23.85 -15.69
N ASN A 43 9.23 -24.58 -16.26
CA ASN A 43 9.52 -25.44 -17.43
C ASN A 43 9.28 -24.72 -18.77
N ILE A 44 8.74 -23.49 -18.72
CA ILE A 44 8.50 -22.62 -19.88
C ILE A 44 9.81 -22.02 -20.39
N ILE A 45 10.66 -21.58 -19.45
CA ILE A 45 11.92 -20.88 -19.74
C ILE A 45 13.06 -21.45 -18.89
N ASP A 46 14.12 -21.90 -19.55
CA ASP A 46 15.34 -22.35 -18.88
C ASP A 46 16.19 -21.12 -18.53
N ILE A 47 16.58 -21.01 -17.27
CA ILE A 47 17.36 -19.89 -16.74
C ILE A 47 18.60 -20.51 -16.11
N ASP A 48 19.77 -19.88 -16.26
CA ASP A 48 20.99 -20.36 -15.60
C ASP A 48 20.67 -20.56 -14.11
N SER A 49 20.84 -21.79 -13.61
CA SER A 49 20.52 -22.12 -12.23
C SER A 49 21.28 -21.21 -11.25
N ASN A 50 22.43 -20.66 -11.66
CA ASN A 50 23.22 -19.71 -10.89
C ASN A 50 22.68 -18.27 -10.88
N PHE A 51 21.65 -17.95 -11.67
CA PHE A 51 21.01 -16.64 -11.69
C PHE A 51 20.14 -16.41 -10.45
N PHE A 52 19.38 -17.44 -10.07
CA PHE A 52 18.61 -17.52 -8.83
C PHE A 52 19.19 -18.53 -7.81
N VAL A 53 20.43 -19.00 -8.00
CA VAL A 53 21.20 -19.56 -6.87
C VAL A 53 21.09 -18.54 -5.76
N GLU A 54 20.72 -19.00 -4.57
CA GLU A 54 20.84 -18.22 -3.35
C GLU A 54 22.19 -17.50 -3.42
N ASN A 55 22.13 -16.19 -3.63
CA ASN A 55 23.24 -15.33 -3.33
C ASN A 55 23.59 -15.75 -1.90
N ASP A 56 24.77 -16.32 -1.69
CA ASP A 56 25.16 -17.02 -0.47
C ASP A 56 25.44 -16.02 0.67
N PHE A 57 24.69 -14.92 0.65
CA PHE A 57 24.73 -13.73 1.44
C PHE A 57 23.36 -13.61 2.11
N LYS A 58 23.34 -13.70 3.44
CA LYS A 58 22.13 -13.43 4.19
C LYS A 58 22.15 -11.98 4.65
N ARG A 59 20.98 -11.43 4.95
CA ARG A 59 20.91 -10.10 5.59
C ARG A 59 21.38 -10.26 7.02
N TYR A 60 22.53 -9.68 7.32
CA TYR A 60 23.11 -9.71 8.66
C TYR A 60 23.10 -8.31 9.27
N LEU A 61 22.62 -8.21 10.51
CA LEU A 61 22.71 -7.00 11.32
C LEU A 61 24.08 -6.97 12.00
N ILE A 62 24.92 -6.00 11.65
CA ILE A 62 26.32 -5.91 12.11
C ILE A 62 26.51 -4.70 13.01
N PHE A 63 27.07 -4.94 14.19
CA PHE A 63 27.34 -3.92 15.21
C PHE A 63 28.81 -3.97 15.63
N GLY A 64 29.45 -2.80 15.74
CA GLY A 64 30.88 -2.70 16.08
C GLY A 64 31.28 -1.39 16.74
N SER A 65 32.24 -1.44 17.67
CA SER A 65 32.80 -0.27 18.36
C SER A 65 34.10 0.27 17.76
N ASN A 66 34.70 -0.46 16.81
CA ASN A 66 35.89 -0.05 16.05
C ASN A 66 35.50 0.31 14.60
N SER A 67 36.38 0.98 13.86
CA SER A 67 36.15 1.27 12.43
C SER A 67 36.09 -0.01 11.58
N LEU A 68 35.06 -0.11 10.72
CA LEU A 68 34.93 -1.09 9.63
C LEU A 68 36.27 -1.40 8.95
N PRO A 69 36.61 -2.68 8.67
CA PRO A 69 37.79 -3.03 7.88
C PRO A 69 37.68 -2.52 6.44
N ASP A 70 38.53 -1.57 6.06
CA ASP A 70 38.49 -0.95 4.72
C ASP A 70 38.95 -1.92 3.62
N ASN A 71 37.97 -2.46 2.88
CA ASN A 71 37.84 -2.36 1.42
C ASN A 71 36.72 -3.28 0.87
N ASN A 72 36.30 -4.31 1.61
CA ASN A 72 35.31 -5.29 1.12
C ASN A 72 33.87 -5.09 1.64
N LEU A 73 33.66 -4.33 2.73
CA LEU A 73 32.32 -4.07 3.28
C LEU A 73 31.62 -2.85 2.67
N HIS A 74 32.39 -1.87 2.19
CA HIS A 74 31.83 -0.62 1.65
C HIS A 74 31.03 -0.80 0.34
N ASN A 75 31.18 -1.93 -0.35
CA ASN A 75 30.41 -2.26 -1.57
C ASN A 75 29.20 -3.20 -1.31
N ASN A 76 29.09 -3.80 -0.13
CA ASN A 76 28.06 -4.81 0.22
C ASN A 76 27.19 -4.42 1.43
N SER A 77 27.44 -3.24 2.02
CA SER A 77 26.54 -2.59 2.96
C SER A 77 25.34 -2.03 2.20
N LEU A 78 24.12 -2.47 2.52
CA LEU A 78 22.90 -1.84 2.01
C LEU A 78 22.81 -0.42 2.59
N TYR A 79 22.84 -0.32 3.92
CA TYR A 79 22.86 0.94 4.65
C TYR A 79 23.65 0.79 5.95
N GLY A 80 24.33 1.84 6.39
CA GLY A 80 25.04 1.84 7.66
C GLY A 80 25.31 3.23 8.20
N VAL A 81 25.26 3.36 9.53
CA VAL A 81 25.50 4.60 10.27
C VAL A 81 26.78 4.45 11.07
N LYS A 82 27.72 5.40 10.91
CA LYS A 82 29.03 5.41 11.56
C LYS A 82 29.15 6.64 12.44
N SER A 83 29.58 6.45 13.68
CA SER A 83 29.80 7.49 14.68
C SER A 83 31.21 7.36 15.28
N ASP A 84 31.62 8.36 16.08
CA ASP A 84 32.91 8.34 16.80
C ASP A 84 33.01 7.20 17.86
N TYR A 85 31.91 6.51 18.16
CA TYR A 85 31.83 5.47 19.19
C TYR A 85 31.43 4.08 18.67
N GLY A 86 31.22 3.94 17.36
CA GLY A 86 30.87 2.67 16.71
C GLY A 86 30.06 2.82 15.43
N PHE A 87 29.73 1.69 14.81
CA PHE A 87 28.89 1.61 13.62
C PHE A 87 27.79 0.54 13.74
N PHE A 88 26.70 0.81 13.05
CA PHE A 88 25.66 -0.15 12.67
C PHE A 88 25.69 -0.29 11.16
N SER A 89 25.60 -1.51 10.63
CA SER A 89 25.45 -1.75 9.20
C SER A 89 24.54 -2.95 8.95
N VAL A 90 23.53 -2.75 8.11
CA VAL A 90 22.80 -3.84 7.47
C VAL A 90 23.60 -4.18 6.22
N SER A 91 24.27 -5.34 6.24
CA SER A 91 25.06 -5.80 5.10
C SER A 91 24.59 -7.16 4.63
N VAL A 92 24.65 -7.34 3.31
CA VAL A 92 24.40 -8.61 2.64
C VAL A 92 25.75 -9.33 2.59
N LEU A 93 25.97 -10.24 3.54
CA LEU A 93 27.25 -10.93 3.77
C LEU A 93 27.10 -12.43 3.71
N SER A 94 28.14 -13.13 3.23
CA SER A 94 28.16 -14.58 3.31
C SER A 94 28.37 -15.10 4.74
N PRO A 95 27.85 -16.29 5.10
CA PRO A 95 28.06 -16.88 6.43
C PRO A 95 29.53 -16.96 6.84
N GLU A 96 30.44 -17.20 5.89
CA GLU A 96 31.88 -17.20 6.13
C GLU A 96 32.44 -15.80 6.41
N SER A 97 31.89 -14.76 5.75
CA SER A 97 32.20 -13.35 6.03
C SER A 97 31.64 -12.89 7.38
N ALA A 98 30.40 -13.25 7.69
CA ALA A 98 29.75 -12.99 8.98
C ALA A 98 30.53 -13.63 10.14
N SER A 99 30.89 -14.92 10.02
CA SER A 99 31.68 -15.65 11.03
C SER A 99 33.09 -15.06 11.21
N ASN A 100 33.73 -14.61 10.12
CA ASN A 100 34.99 -13.87 10.21
C ASN A 100 34.86 -12.55 10.96
N LEU A 101 33.77 -11.79 10.79
CA LEU A 101 33.52 -10.56 11.55
C LEU A 101 33.25 -10.85 13.04
N VAL A 102 32.50 -11.91 13.37
CA VAL A 102 32.35 -12.37 14.76
C VAL A 102 33.71 -12.70 15.38
N SER A 103 34.60 -13.37 14.64
CA SER A 103 35.96 -13.68 15.12
C SER A 103 36.84 -12.43 15.35
N GLN A 104 36.50 -11.30 14.74
CA GLN A 104 37.18 -10.00 14.89
C GLN A 104 36.56 -9.13 16.00
N GLY A 105 35.51 -9.60 16.67
CA GLY A 105 34.86 -8.92 17.79
C GLY A 105 33.63 -8.07 17.43
N TYR A 106 33.05 -8.27 16.24
CA TYR A 106 31.79 -7.64 15.84
C TYR A 106 30.59 -8.53 16.21
N ASN A 107 29.47 -7.93 16.62
CA ASN A 107 28.21 -8.66 16.77
C ASN A 107 27.54 -8.77 15.41
N VAL A 108 27.14 -9.98 15.02
CA VAL A 108 26.54 -10.26 13.71
C VAL A 108 25.36 -11.20 13.92
N ILE A 109 24.15 -10.75 13.55
CA ILE A 109 22.89 -11.47 13.77
C ILE A 109 22.22 -11.73 12.42
N GLU A 110 21.76 -12.96 12.20
CA GLU A 110 21.00 -13.37 11.01
C GLU A 110 19.51 -12.98 11.15
N ASP A 111 18.88 -12.53 10.08
CA ASP A 111 17.47 -12.07 10.06
C ASP A 111 16.47 -13.25 9.88
N SER A 112 15.22 -13.18 10.38
CA SER A 112 14.26 -14.34 10.45
C SER A 112 12.77 -13.93 10.53
N GLN A 113 11.80 -14.88 10.39
CA GLN A 113 10.39 -14.59 10.06
C GLN A 113 9.26 -15.57 10.60
N LEU A 114 9.09 -15.82 11.94
CA LEU A 114 8.02 -16.52 12.80
C LEU A 114 6.87 -17.45 12.22
N ASP A 115 5.97 -18.22 12.92
CA ASP A 115 4.98 -19.21 12.33
C ASP A 115 3.51 -19.32 12.93
N PHE A 116 2.37 -19.37 12.15
CA PHE A 116 0.94 -19.54 12.63
C PHE A 116 -0.06 -20.48 11.84
N HIS A 117 -1.19 -20.91 12.48
CA HIS A 117 -2.18 -21.94 12.00
C HIS A 117 -3.72 -21.73 12.36
N LEU A 118 -4.62 -22.60 11.83
CA LEU A 118 -6.09 -22.41 11.54
C LEU A 118 -7.23 -23.01 12.46
N SER A 119 -8.51 -22.72 12.11
CA SER A 119 -9.86 -23.30 12.49
C SER A 119 -10.45 -23.05 13.92
N GLU A 120 -11.76 -22.81 14.20
CA GLU A 120 -13.05 -22.88 13.45
C GLU A 120 -14.19 -21.95 14.04
N LYS A 121 -15.18 -21.52 13.21
CA LYS A 121 -16.59 -21.04 13.50
C LYS A 121 -16.92 -19.63 14.11
N ILE A 122 -17.85 -18.90 13.44
CA ILE A 122 -19.27 -18.56 13.82
C ILE A 122 -19.95 -17.77 12.65
N ILE A 123 -21.30 -17.65 12.62
CA ILE A 123 -22.18 -17.04 11.59
C ILE A 123 -23.05 -15.92 12.26
N PRO A 124 -23.52 -14.81 11.62
CA PRO A 124 -22.80 -13.89 10.74
C PRO A 124 -23.17 -12.38 10.87
N ASP A 125 -22.25 -11.51 10.49
CA ASP A 125 -22.55 -10.31 9.69
C ASP A 125 -21.25 -9.95 8.97
N ALA A 126 -21.26 -9.85 7.64
CA ALA A 126 -20.04 -9.85 6.84
C ALA A 126 -19.46 -8.46 6.54
N SER A 127 -20.27 -7.41 6.57
CA SER A 127 -19.79 -6.05 6.37
C SER A 127 -20.76 -5.04 6.96
N ARG A 128 -20.22 -4.09 7.70
CA ARG A 128 -20.92 -2.91 8.21
C ARG A 128 -20.40 -1.60 7.63
N ILE A 129 -19.56 -1.69 6.60
CA ILE A 129 -18.90 -0.55 5.96
C ILE A 129 -19.93 0.55 5.61
N GLY A 130 -20.99 0.19 4.89
CA GLY A 130 -22.01 1.16 4.47
C GLY A 130 -22.97 1.63 5.57
N GLU A 131 -23.13 0.87 6.66
CA GLU A 131 -23.94 1.30 7.82
C GLU A 131 -23.18 2.34 8.66
N ILE A 132 -21.94 2.01 9.06
CA ILE A 132 -21.12 2.80 9.96
C ILE A 132 -20.63 4.10 9.29
N THR A 133 -20.15 4.03 8.05
CA THR A 133 -19.76 5.26 7.31
C THR A 133 -20.96 6.12 6.92
N GLY A 134 -22.15 5.51 6.82
CA GLY A 134 -23.39 6.12 6.31
C GLY A 134 -23.57 6.04 4.79
N SER A 135 -22.66 5.43 4.03
CA SER A 135 -22.75 5.41 2.56
C SER A 135 -23.93 4.60 2.01
N SER A 136 -24.39 3.56 2.71
CA SER A 136 -25.64 2.86 2.37
C SER A 136 -26.85 3.80 2.37
N ILE A 137 -26.84 4.81 3.26
CA ILE A 137 -27.90 5.82 3.35
C ILE A 137 -27.70 6.90 2.28
N ALA A 138 -26.45 7.30 2.00
CA ALA A 138 -26.13 8.23 0.91
C ALA A 138 -26.65 7.72 -0.45
N MET A 139 -26.35 6.46 -0.79
CA MET A 139 -26.90 5.79 -1.97
C MET A 139 -28.44 5.77 -1.97
N GLN A 140 -29.07 5.43 -0.85
CA GLN A 140 -30.54 5.32 -0.76
C GLN A 140 -31.28 6.66 -0.81
N GLN A 141 -30.68 7.74 -0.30
CA GLN A 141 -31.34 9.05 -0.17
C GLN A 141 -30.99 10.00 -1.32
N TYR A 142 -29.73 9.98 -1.77
CA TYR A 142 -29.18 10.93 -2.73
C TYR A 142 -28.76 10.27 -4.06
N ASN A 143 -28.73 8.93 -4.14
CA ASN A 143 -28.18 8.18 -5.28
C ASN A 143 -26.70 8.51 -5.55
N ALA A 144 -25.96 8.86 -4.50
CA ALA A 144 -24.54 9.18 -4.56
C ALA A 144 -23.68 7.95 -4.23
N SER A 145 -22.62 7.74 -5.01
CA SER A 145 -21.81 6.52 -5.02
C SER A 145 -20.34 6.74 -5.39
N GLY A 146 -19.91 8.00 -5.45
CA GLY A 146 -18.59 8.46 -5.88
C GLY A 146 -18.44 8.59 -7.40
N ASN A 147 -19.54 8.63 -8.16
CA ASN A 147 -19.48 8.69 -9.62
C ASN A 147 -18.74 9.97 -10.10
N ASP A 148 -18.06 9.86 -11.23
CA ASP A 148 -17.15 10.87 -11.82
C ASP A 148 -15.93 11.28 -10.97
N ILE A 149 -15.68 10.66 -9.80
CA ILE A 149 -14.52 10.96 -8.96
C ILE A 149 -13.42 9.92 -9.13
N VAL A 150 -12.16 10.38 -9.26
CA VAL A 150 -10.97 9.53 -9.39
C VAL A 150 -10.15 9.56 -8.11
N ILE A 151 -9.84 8.38 -7.57
CA ILE A 151 -9.06 8.17 -6.35
C ILE A 151 -7.76 7.46 -6.74
N ALA A 152 -6.62 8.10 -6.47
CA ALA A 152 -5.32 7.46 -6.56
C ALA A 152 -5.08 6.57 -5.33
N ILE A 153 -4.78 5.29 -5.54
CA ILE A 153 -4.37 4.35 -4.49
C ILE A 153 -2.85 4.25 -4.56
N VAL A 154 -2.15 4.89 -3.62
CA VAL A 154 -0.68 4.93 -3.54
C VAL A 154 -0.23 3.88 -2.54
N ASP A 155 0.06 2.69 -3.06
CA ASP A 155 0.12 1.43 -2.29
C ASP A 155 0.95 0.37 -3.04
N THR A 156 0.77 -0.92 -2.74
CA THR A 156 1.44 -2.09 -3.36
C THR A 156 1.09 -2.35 -4.83
N GLY A 157 0.22 -1.54 -5.43
CA GLY A 157 -0.44 -1.76 -6.71
C GLY A 157 -1.93 -2.09 -6.52
N VAL A 158 -2.66 -2.42 -7.60
CA VAL A 158 -4.03 -2.96 -7.52
C VAL A 158 -4.22 -4.06 -8.56
N ASP A 159 -4.71 -5.22 -8.14
CA ASP A 159 -5.15 -6.30 -9.03
C ASP A 159 -6.67 -6.20 -9.28
N PHE A 160 -7.05 -5.81 -10.50
CA PHE A 160 -8.44 -5.65 -10.93
C PHE A 160 -9.12 -6.93 -11.43
N SER A 161 -8.50 -8.10 -11.25
CA SER A 161 -9.05 -9.39 -11.69
C SER A 161 -10.34 -9.81 -11.00
N ASN A 162 -10.68 -9.21 -9.85
CA ASN A 162 -11.92 -9.48 -9.14
C ASN A 162 -13.11 -8.68 -9.73
N PRO A 163 -14.19 -9.34 -10.19
CA PRO A 163 -15.35 -8.68 -10.80
C PRO A 163 -16.01 -7.60 -9.94
N ASP A 164 -15.85 -7.65 -8.61
CA ASP A 164 -16.39 -6.65 -7.69
C ASP A 164 -15.78 -5.26 -7.87
N ILE A 165 -14.54 -5.17 -8.38
CA ILE A 165 -13.78 -3.92 -8.55
C ILE A 165 -13.32 -3.65 -9.99
N GLN A 166 -13.39 -4.64 -10.89
CA GLN A 166 -12.88 -4.55 -12.26
C GLN A 166 -13.41 -3.34 -13.06
N HIS A 167 -14.62 -2.86 -12.76
CA HIS A 167 -15.23 -1.68 -13.38
C HIS A 167 -14.64 -0.34 -12.91
N SER A 168 -13.88 -0.32 -11.81
CA SER A 168 -13.43 0.92 -11.18
C SER A 168 -12.10 1.44 -11.75
N LEU A 169 -11.33 0.64 -12.51
CA LEU A 169 -10.11 1.10 -13.17
C LEU A 169 -10.33 2.40 -13.96
N ALA A 170 -9.58 3.45 -13.60
CA ALA A 170 -9.60 4.75 -14.26
C ALA A 170 -9.05 4.66 -15.69
N ARG A 171 -9.65 5.42 -16.61
CA ARG A 171 -9.33 5.40 -18.05
C ARG A 171 -9.33 6.79 -18.65
N ASP A 172 -8.53 6.98 -19.69
CA ASP A 172 -8.44 8.24 -20.42
C ASP A 172 -9.48 8.37 -21.56
N GLU A 173 -9.38 9.44 -22.35
CA GLU A 173 -10.28 9.72 -23.48
C GLU A 173 -10.11 8.73 -24.66
N LEU A 174 -9.01 7.97 -24.69
CA LEU A 174 -8.76 6.86 -25.64
C LEU A 174 -9.14 5.49 -25.03
N ASN A 175 -9.79 5.48 -23.85
CA ASN A 175 -10.13 4.31 -23.06
C ASN A 175 -8.89 3.53 -22.53
N TYR A 176 -7.70 4.11 -22.59
CA TYR A 176 -6.48 3.48 -22.06
C TYR A 176 -6.51 3.50 -20.53
N PRO A 177 -6.10 2.41 -19.85
CA PRO A 177 -5.91 2.40 -18.41
C PRO A 177 -4.99 3.54 -17.92
N ILE A 178 -5.39 4.25 -16.87
CA ILE A 178 -4.55 5.23 -16.18
C ILE A 178 -3.96 4.56 -14.95
N MET A 179 -2.73 4.05 -15.08
CA MET A 179 -2.02 3.31 -14.04
C MET A 179 -0.55 3.74 -14.02
N LEU A 180 0.05 3.88 -12.83
CA LEU A 180 1.46 4.27 -12.67
C LEU A 180 2.22 3.28 -11.79
N ASP A 181 3.36 2.81 -12.28
CA ASP A 181 4.36 2.08 -11.50
C ASP A 181 5.66 2.91 -11.43
N PRO A 182 5.80 3.81 -10.44
CA PRO A 182 7.05 4.53 -10.20
C PRO A 182 8.16 3.63 -9.61
N ASP A 183 7.85 2.48 -8.99
CA ASP A 183 8.86 1.52 -8.50
C ASP A 183 9.61 0.83 -9.66
N GLY A 184 9.04 0.84 -10.87
CA GLY A 184 9.66 0.34 -12.09
C GLY A 184 9.61 -1.18 -12.26
N GLN A 185 8.71 -1.87 -11.58
CA GLN A 185 8.67 -3.35 -11.56
C GLN A 185 7.92 -3.96 -12.75
N GLY A 186 6.90 -3.28 -13.27
CA GLY A 186 5.99 -3.77 -14.30
C GLY A 186 6.47 -3.72 -15.75
N ILE A 187 7.78 -3.53 -16.00
CA ILE A 187 8.33 -3.50 -17.37
C ILE A 187 8.42 -4.92 -17.92
N ILE A 188 7.80 -5.19 -19.06
CA ILE A 188 7.94 -6.45 -19.80
C ILE A 188 8.71 -6.20 -21.09
N LEU A 189 9.80 -6.94 -21.32
CA LEU A 189 10.60 -6.86 -22.55
C LEU A 189 10.08 -7.84 -23.61
N THR A 190 9.86 -7.34 -24.83
CA THR A 190 9.34 -8.08 -26.00
C THR A 190 10.24 -7.85 -27.22
N ASN A 191 11.55 -7.83 -27.00
CA ASN A 191 12.56 -7.50 -28.01
C ASN A 191 13.00 -8.70 -28.89
N ALA A 192 12.49 -9.91 -28.63
CA ALA A 192 12.73 -11.06 -29.50
C ALA A 192 11.78 -11.00 -30.70
N THR A 193 12.31 -11.09 -31.93
CA THR A 193 11.55 -10.81 -33.15
C THR A 193 11.55 -11.98 -34.14
N PHE A 194 10.37 -12.29 -34.68
CA PHE A 194 10.13 -13.45 -35.54
C PHE A 194 9.49 -12.99 -36.84
N THR A 195 10.13 -13.27 -37.97
CA THR A 195 9.64 -12.83 -39.28
C THR A 195 8.91 -13.94 -40.04
N ALA A 196 7.71 -13.62 -40.53
CA ALA A 196 6.86 -14.49 -41.34
C ALA A 196 6.98 -14.17 -42.83
N PHE A 197 7.27 -15.19 -43.64
CA PHE A 197 7.48 -15.00 -45.07
C PHE A 197 6.19 -15.18 -45.86
N LEU A 198 5.55 -14.06 -46.17
CA LEU A 198 4.32 -14.03 -46.96
C LEU A 198 4.64 -13.99 -48.46
N ASN A 199 3.86 -14.74 -49.25
CA ASN A 199 3.86 -14.64 -50.70
C ASN A 199 3.02 -13.43 -51.20
N GLU A 200 3.03 -13.15 -52.50
CA GLU A 200 2.25 -12.05 -53.13
C GLU A 200 0.72 -12.12 -52.91
N ARG A 201 0.21 -13.19 -52.29
CA ARG A 201 -1.20 -13.41 -51.94
C ARG A 201 -1.43 -13.49 -50.42
N GLY A 202 -0.45 -13.08 -49.61
CA GLY A 202 -0.54 -13.09 -48.15
C GLY A 202 -0.53 -14.49 -47.51
N THR A 203 -0.11 -15.53 -48.23
CA THR A 203 0.02 -16.89 -47.66
C THR A 203 1.43 -17.13 -47.15
N LEU A 204 1.54 -17.73 -45.97
CA LEU A 204 2.80 -18.11 -45.34
C LEU A 204 3.63 -19.08 -46.21
N LYS A 205 4.95 -18.95 -46.15
CA LYS A 205 5.94 -19.86 -46.72
C LYS A 205 7.01 -20.18 -45.68
N ASN A 206 7.44 -21.44 -45.63
CA ASN A 206 8.64 -21.81 -44.85
C ASN A 206 9.86 -21.11 -45.44
N TYR A 207 10.80 -20.76 -44.57
CA TYR A 207 11.94 -19.96 -44.98
C TYR A 207 13.05 -20.80 -45.61
N GLU A 208 13.58 -20.31 -46.72
CA GLU A 208 14.58 -21.00 -47.56
C GLU A 208 15.88 -20.17 -47.71
N LYS A 209 16.09 -19.15 -46.87
CA LYS A 209 17.24 -18.22 -46.92
C LYS A 209 17.85 -18.00 -45.54
N GLU A 210 18.93 -17.22 -45.46
CA GLU A 210 19.53 -16.77 -44.20
C GLU A 210 18.61 -15.75 -43.51
N ILE A 211 18.34 -15.94 -42.21
CA ILE A 211 17.44 -15.08 -41.41
C ILE A 211 18.01 -13.66 -41.42
N PRO A 212 17.17 -12.60 -41.58
CA PRO A 212 17.65 -11.22 -41.53
C PRO A 212 18.41 -10.98 -40.22
N SER A 213 19.59 -10.35 -40.30
CA SER A 213 20.50 -10.20 -39.15
C SER A 213 19.97 -9.32 -38.00
N ASN A 214 18.76 -8.78 -38.16
CA ASN A 214 18.03 -7.99 -37.19
C ASN A 214 16.78 -8.71 -36.62
N MET A 215 16.59 -9.99 -36.95
CA MET A 215 15.51 -10.85 -36.47
C MET A 215 16.10 -11.96 -35.59
N THR A 216 15.41 -12.32 -34.50
CA THR A 216 15.82 -13.42 -33.61
C THR A 216 15.66 -14.77 -34.30
N SER A 217 14.52 -14.99 -34.97
CA SER A 217 14.23 -16.23 -35.68
C SER A 217 13.17 -16.04 -36.78
N SER A 218 12.56 -17.12 -37.25
CA SER A 218 11.52 -17.11 -38.29
C SER A 218 10.23 -17.81 -37.86
N VAL A 219 9.13 -17.49 -38.56
CA VAL A 219 7.88 -18.24 -38.47
C VAL A 219 7.88 -19.33 -39.53
N TYR A 220 7.52 -20.55 -39.15
CA TYR A 220 7.40 -21.70 -40.04
C TYR A 220 6.06 -22.42 -39.87
N PHE A 221 5.73 -23.32 -40.78
CA PHE A 221 4.56 -24.18 -40.68
C PHE A 221 4.87 -25.62 -41.05
N THR A 222 4.10 -26.52 -40.45
CA THR A 222 4.11 -27.95 -40.74
C THR A 222 2.69 -28.40 -41.14
N ARG A 223 2.42 -29.70 -41.08
CA ARG A 223 1.04 -30.22 -41.14
C ARG A 223 0.28 -30.03 -39.82
N ASP A 224 1.01 -29.78 -38.73
CA ASP A 224 0.53 -29.82 -37.34
C ASP A 224 0.25 -28.39 -36.80
N GLY A 225 0.68 -27.34 -37.50
CA GLY A 225 0.40 -25.94 -37.16
C GLY A 225 1.32 -24.91 -37.86
N VAL A 226 1.23 -23.66 -37.42
CA VAL A 226 2.16 -22.55 -37.68
C VAL A 226 2.82 -22.19 -36.36
N PHE A 227 4.14 -22.01 -36.36
CA PHE A 227 4.94 -21.89 -35.13
C PHE A 227 6.01 -20.79 -35.26
N LEU A 228 6.38 -20.20 -34.13
CA LEU A 228 7.63 -19.46 -33.95
C LEU A 228 8.76 -20.50 -33.75
N ASP A 229 9.82 -20.43 -34.55
CA ASP A 229 11.01 -21.29 -34.39
C ASP A 229 11.85 -20.83 -33.19
N MET A 230 11.47 -21.33 -32.00
CA MET A 230 12.16 -21.10 -30.73
C MET A 230 13.26 -22.15 -30.52
N SER A 231 13.00 -23.40 -30.92
CA SER A 231 13.88 -24.53 -30.68
C SER A 231 15.21 -24.41 -31.44
N GLN A 232 15.22 -23.75 -32.61
CA GLN A 232 16.39 -23.47 -33.45
C GLN A 232 17.27 -24.72 -33.70
N GLY A 233 16.63 -25.88 -33.89
CA GLY A 233 17.33 -27.16 -34.10
C GLY A 233 17.92 -27.78 -32.83
N GLY A 234 17.47 -27.35 -31.65
CA GLY A 234 17.84 -27.87 -30.33
C GLY A 234 18.83 -27.01 -29.54
N SER A 235 19.15 -25.80 -30.00
CA SER A 235 19.89 -24.81 -29.19
C SER A 235 18.99 -23.99 -28.27
N GLY A 236 17.68 -23.92 -28.59
CA GLY A 236 16.77 -22.95 -28.00
C GLY A 236 17.04 -21.51 -28.47
N THR A 237 16.13 -20.61 -28.11
CA THR A 237 16.22 -19.17 -28.37
C THR A 237 16.40 -18.45 -27.04
N THR A 238 17.50 -17.72 -26.91
CA THR A 238 17.74 -16.85 -25.76
C THR A 238 17.00 -15.52 -25.95
N ILE A 239 16.25 -15.13 -24.93
CA ILE A 239 15.54 -13.85 -24.84
C ILE A 239 16.05 -13.03 -23.66
N HIS A 240 15.87 -11.72 -23.72
CA HIS A 240 16.07 -10.83 -22.57
C HIS A 240 14.77 -10.73 -21.76
N VAL A 241 14.85 -11.04 -20.47
CA VAL A 241 13.73 -10.98 -19.52
C VAL A 241 14.02 -9.88 -18.50
N TYR A 242 13.00 -9.05 -18.21
CA TYR A 242 13.09 -8.06 -17.15
C TYR A 242 12.84 -8.72 -15.79
N ASN A 243 13.63 -8.36 -14.80
CA ASN A 243 13.53 -8.88 -13.45
C ASN A 243 12.65 -7.96 -12.60
N SER A 244 11.33 -8.22 -12.55
CA SER A 244 10.39 -7.44 -11.73
C SER A 244 10.68 -7.50 -10.23
N PHE A 245 11.50 -8.46 -9.80
CA PHE A 245 11.93 -8.64 -8.41
C PHE A 245 13.21 -7.86 -8.08
N TYR A 246 13.86 -7.22 -9.05
CA TYR A 246 15.05 -6.41 -8.77
C TYR A 246 14.65 -5.18 -7.91
N PRO A 247 15.44 -4.79 -6.88
CA PRO A 247 16.72 -5.35 -6.45
C PRO A 247 16.62 -6.43 -5.35
N GLN A 248 15.41 -6.90 -5.02
CA GLN A 248 15.18 -7.88 -3.94
C GLN A 248 15.72 -9.27 -4.29
N PHE A 249 15.53 -9.72 -5.54
CA PHE A 249 16.00 -11.02 -6.04
C PHE A 249 16.70 -10.88 -7.40
N GLY A 250 17.60 -11.83 -7.71
CA GLY A 250 18.46 -11.81 -8.91
C GLY A 250 19.62 -10.81 -8.82
N ASN A 251 20.66 -11.02 -9.64
CA ASN A 251 21.88 -10.19 -9.61
C ASN A 251 21.91 -9.06 -10.66
N SER A 252 20.88 -8.96 -11.51
CA SER A 252 20.74 -7.93 -12.54
C SER A 252 19.26 -7.62 -12.84
N ILE A 253 19.03 -6.45 -13.43
CA ILE A 253 17.69 -5.95 -13.84
C ILE A 253 17.18 -6.68 -15.09
N ILE A 254 18.09 -7.13 -15.95
CA ILE A 254 17.79 -7.92 -17.15
C ILE A 254 18.60 -9.21 -17.07
N PHE A 255 17.99 -10.33 -17.44
CA PHE A 255 18.67 -11.62 -17.54
C PHE A 255 18.32 -12.35 -18.83
N ASN A 256 19.11 -13.38 -19.12
CA ASN A 256 18.92 -14.23 -20.29
C ASN A 256 18.16 -15.48 -19.87
N GLY A 257 16.99 -15.71 -20.46
CA GLY A 257 16.28 -16.98 -20.37
C GLY A 257 16.22 -17.65 -21.75
N THR A 258 16.19 -18.97 -21.80
CA THR A 258 16.23 -19.76 -23.04
C THR A 258 14.96 -20.59 -23.17
N ILE A 259 14.23 -20.38 -24.26
CA ILE A 259 13.03 -21.15 -24.60
C ILE A 259 13.40 -22.20 -25.63
N SER A 260 13.03 -23.46 -25.38
CA SER A 260 13.42 -24.61 -26.20
C SER A 260 12.27 -25.23 -27.01
N ASP A 261 11.03 -24.83 -26.73
CA ASP A 261 9.81 -25.39 -27.30
C ASP A 261 9.17 -24.36 -28.25
N ASP A 262 8.77 -24.81 -29.44
CA ASP A 262 8.24 -23.95 -30.50
C ASP A 262 6.81 -23.50 -30.19
N MET A 263 6.58 -22.19 -30.14
CA MET A 263 5.29 -21.58 -29.77
C MET A 263 4.34 -21.60 -30.97
N LYS A 264 3.16 -22.20 -30.83
CA LYS A 264 2.14 -22.27 -31.88
C LYS A 264 1.38 -20.95 -31.98
N ILE A 265 1.20 -20.48 -33.23
CA ILE A 265 0.47 -19.25 -33.58
C ILE A 265 -0.58 -19.49 -34.67
N GLY A 266 -0.81 -20.74 -35.08
CA GLY A 266 -1.84 -21.07 -36.06
C GLY A 266 -2.11 -22.56 -36.23
N ASN A 267 -3.33 -22.90 -36.65
CA ASN A 267 -3.72 -24.26 -37.00
C ASN A 267 -3.35 -24.61 -38.46
N SER A 268 -3.15 -23.60 -39.33
CA SER A 268 -2.67 -23.82 -40.70
C SER A 268 -2.05 -22.56 -41.31
N HIS A 269 -1.35 -22.68 -42.44
CA HIS A 269 -0.84 -21.55 -43.22
C HIS A 269 -1.92 -20.62 -43.83
N HIS A 270 -3.20 -20.88 -43.54
CA HIS A 270 -4.35 -20.02 -43.85
C HIS A 270 -5.09 -19.52 -42.60
N ASP A 271 -4.82 -20.11 -41.43
CA ASP A 271 -5.51 -19.90 -40.16
C ASP A 271 -4.45 -19.79 -39.05
N TYR A 272 -4.00 -18.56 -38.81
CA TYR A 272 -2.94 -18.18 -37.89
C TYR A 272 -3.12 -16.71 -37.48
N ILE A 273 -2.59 -16.36 -36.30
CA ILE A 273 -2.52 -15.01 -35.76
C ILE A 273 -1.73 -14.13 -36.72
N LYS A 274 -2.29 -12.99 -37.15
CA LYS A 274 -1.67 -12.14 -38.17
C LYS A 274 -1.05 -10.89 -37.55
N SER A 275 0.24 -10.70 -37.81
CA SER A 275 0.90 -9.39 -37.79
C SER A 275 0.68 -8.70 -39.15
N ALA A 276 0.42 -7.38 -39.14
CA ALA A 276 0.25 -6.59 -40.35
C ALA A 276 1.58 -6.37 -41.11
N SER A 277 2.70 -6.24 -40.40
CA SER A 277 4.05 -6.22 -41.00
C SER A 277 4.60 -7.60 -41.37
N GLY A 278 4.05 -8.67 -40.78
CA GLY A 278 4.65 -10.01 -40.81
C GLY A 278 5.83 -10.16 -39.85
N VAL A 279 5.93 -9.30 -38.83
CA VAL A 279 6.93 -9.36 -37.76
C VAL A 279 6.20 -9.49 -36.43
N TYR A 280 6.55 -10.54 -35.68
CA TYR A 280 5.98 -10.83 -34.38
C TYR A 280 7.02 -10.49 -33.33
N HIS A 281 6.61 -9.78 -32.28
CA HIS A 281 7.42 -9.53 -31.10
C HIS A 281 7.06 -10.56 -30.03
N PHE A 282 8.05 -10.98 -29.26
CA PHE A 282 7.88 -12.00 -28.24
C PHE A 282 8.67 -11.64 -26.98
N GLY A 283 8.08 -11.92 -25.84
CA GLY A 283 8.67 -11.71 -24.52
C GLY A 283 8.11 -12.67 -23.49
N VAL A 284 8.59 -12.53 -22.26
CA VAL A 284 8.10 -13.29 -21.10
C VAL A 284 7.89 -12.33 -19.94
N MET A 285 6.70 -12.35 -19.36
CA MET A 285 6.45 -11.75 -18.05
C MET A 285 7.00 -12.70 -17.00
N TYR A 286 7.91 -12.21 -16.16
CA TYR A 286 8.54 -12.98 -15.09
C TYR A 286 8.33 -12.22 -13.79
N GLN A 287 7.32 -12.64 -13.04
CA GLN A 287 6.79 -11.92 -11.88
C GLN A 287 6.34 -12.93 -10.81
N GLY A 288 5.79 -12.48 -9.67
CA GLY A 288 5.28 -13.42 -8.66
C GLY A 288 5.14 -12.82 -7.26
N GLU A 289 4.58 -13.64 -6.37
CA GLU A 289 4.25 -13.25 -5.00
C GLU A 289 5.48 -13.13 -4.11
N PHE A 290 5.48 -12.14 -3.21
CA PHE A 290 6.58 -11.88 -2.26
C PHE A 290 6.86 -13.07 -1.30
N LEU A 291 5.92 -14.02 -1.18
CA LEU A 291 6.01 -15.23 -0.35
C LEU A 291 5.54 -16.50 -1.08
N GLY A 292 5.46 -16.48 -2.42
CA GLY A 292 4.78 -17.53 -3.19
C GLY A 292 5.56 -18.06 -4.39
N LYS A 293 4.82 -18.47 -5.43
CA LYS A 293 5.39 -19.00 -6.68
C LYS A 293 5.64 -17.89 -7.68
N ILE A 294 6.57 -18.11 -8.61
CA ILE A 294 6.68 -17.28 -9.80
C ILE A 294 5.51 -17.52 -10.77
N GLN A 295 5.14 -16.48 -11.48
CA GLN A 295 4.31 -16.49 -12.67
C GLN A 295 5.21 -16.21 -13.87
N VAL A 296 5.27 -17.17 -14.80
CA VAL A 296 6.01 -17.04 -16.05
C VAL A 296 5.02 -17.10 -17.20
N VAL A 297 4.80 -15.98 -17.88
CA VAL A 297 3.79 -15.88 -18.94
C VAL A 297 4.49 -15.51 -20.26
N PRO A 298 4.57 -16.43 -21.24
CA PRO A 298 4.94 -16.08 -22.61
C PRO A 298 3.97 -15.06 -23.19
N VAL A 299 4.46 -14.07 -23.94
CA VAL A 299 3.59 -13.05 -24.56
C VAL A 299 4.03 -12.81 -26.00
N LEU A 300 3.06 -12.95 -26.91
CA LEU A 300 3.17 -12.55 -28.30
C LEU A 300 2.62 -11.12 -28.44
N VAL A 301 3.33 -10.25 -29.16
CA VAL A 301 2.90 -8.88 -29.44
C VAL A 301 2.83 -8.67 -30.95
N VAL A 302 1.69 -8.13 -31.42
CA VAL A 302 1.39 -7.97 -32.84
C VAL A 302 0.85 -6.57 -33.16
N ASP A 303 1.18 -6.13 -34.37
CA ASP A 303 0.61 -4.97 -35.03
C ASP A 303 -0.67 -5.40 -35.76
N SER A 304 -1.79 -5.44 -35.04
CA SER A 304 -3.02 -6.10 -35.51
C SER A 304 -3.67 -5.38 -36.70
N THR A 305 -3.44 -4.07 -36.84
CA THR A 305 -4.09 -3.21 -37.84
C THR A 305 -3.14 -2.48 -38.78
N ILE A 306 -2.08 -1.84 -38.26
CA ILE A 306 -1.18 -0.96 -39.00
C ILE A 306 0.24 -1.51 -38.93
N ALA A 307 0.80 -1.90 -40.08
CA ALA A 307 2.13 -2.49 -40.15
C ALA A 307 3.22 -1.61 -39.50
N GLY A 308 3.88 -2.13 -38.47
CA GLY A 308 4.90 -1.43 -37.68
C GLY A 308 4.35 -0.50 -36.59
N LEU A 309 3.08 -0.63 -36.21
CA LEU A 309 2.50 -0.01 -35.01
C LEU A 309 1.84 -1.11 -34.17
N TYR A 310 2.53 -1.53 -33.11
CA TYR A 310 2.07 -2.60 -32.24
C TYR A 310 0.97 -2.10 -31.30
N ASP A 311 -0.12 -2.87 -31.19
CA ASP A 311 -1.34 -2.47 -30.48
C ASP A 311 -2.00 -3.60 -29.65
N THR A 312 -1.60 -4.86 -29.88
CA THR A 312 -2.22 -6.04 -29.27
C THR A 312 -1.18 -6.98 -28.67
N ILE A 313 -1.43 -7.43 -27.44
CA ILE A 313 -0.72 -8.53 -26.79
C ILE A 313 -1.60 -9.79 -26.80
N ILE A 314 -0.97 -10.96 -26.80
CA ILE A 314 -1.60 -12.28 -26.65
C ILE A 314 -0.74 -13.05 -25.64
N PRO A 315 -1.09 -13.04 -24.36
CA PRO A 315 -0.40 -13.80 -23.33
C PRO A 315 -0.82 -15.28 -23.37
N ASP A 316 0.13 -16.19 -23.18
CA ASP A 316 -0.09 -17.64 -23.04
C ASP A 316 -0.38 -17.95 -21.56
N ILE A 317 -1.61 -17.62 -21.15
CA ILE A 317 -2.06 -17.71 -19.76
C ILE A 317 -2.36 -19.18 -19.39
N SER A 318 -2.80 -20.00 -20.34
CA SER A 318 -3.06 -21.43 -20.17
C SER A 318 -1.77 -22.24 -19.91
N THR A 319 -0.69 -22.00 -20.67
CA THR A 319 0.65 -22.53 -20.36
C THR A 319 1.13 -22.02 -19.00
N SER A 320 0.94 -20.72 -18.72
CA SER A 320 1.41 -20.11 -17.47
C SER A 320 0.72 -20.66 -16.22
N TRP A 321 -0.60 -20.76 -16.24
CA TRP A 321 -1.39 -21.42 -15.20
C TRP A 321 -0.93 -22.86 -14.99
N THR A 322 -0.70 -23.60 -16.08
CA THR A 322 -0.20 -24.97 -16.04
C THR A 322 1.14 -25.06 -15.31
N ASP A 323 2.08 -24.16 -15.57
CA ASP A 323 3.37 -24.11 -14.84
C ASP A 323 3.16 -23.75 -13.36
N TYR A 324 2.38 -22.71 -13.10
CA TYR A 324 2.11 -22.17 -11.76
C TYR A 324 1.42 -23.19 -10.83
N VAL A 325 0.46 -23.98 -11.28
CA VAL A 325 -0.16 -25.01 -10.43
C VAL A 325 0.68 -26.27 -10.28
N LEU A 326 1.57 -26.58 -11.23
CA LEU A 326 2.40 -27.78 -11.17
C LEU A 326 3.60 -27.62 -10.24
N GLY A 327 4.20 -26.43 -10.16
CA GLY A 327 5.36 -26.16 -9.29
C GLY A 327 6.50 -27.18 -9.48
N ASP A 328 7.12 -27.59 -8.36
CA ASP A 328 8.24 -28.57 -8.35
C ASP A 328 7.89 -29.99 -8.84
N SER A 329 6.63 -30.29 -9.21
CA SER A 329 6.18 -31.64 -9.58
C SER A 329 6.58 -32.05 -11.02
N ASN A 330 7.89 -32.01 -11.28
CA ASN A 330 8.65 -32.32 -12.51
C ASN A 330 7.85 -33.12 -13.57
N PRO A 331 7.10 -32.44 -14.45
CA PRO A 331 6.16 -33.07 -15.35
C PRO A 331 6.83 -33.56 -16.64
N SER A 332 6.15 -34.43 -17.37
CA SER A 332 6.43 -34.54 -18.81
C SER A 332 6.08 -33.21 -19.48
N LYS A 333 7.00 -32.63 -20.27
CA LYS A 333 6.75 -31.43 -21.10
C LYS A 333 5.48 -31.53 -21.95
N SER A 334 5.00 -32.74 -22.24
CA SER A 334 3.73 -33.03 -22.92
C SER A 334 2.44 -32.59 -22.17
N LYS A 335 2.53 -31.71 -21.17
CA LYS A 335 1.39 -31.08 -20.50
C LYS A 335 1.19 -29.62 -20.92
N TYR A 336 2.24 -28.97 -21.38
CA TYR A 336 2.17 -27.61 -21.95
C TYR A 336 1.72 -27.73 -23.40
N ASP A 337 0.85 -26.82 -23.81
CA ASP A 337 0.34 -26.62 -25.17
C ASP A 337 1.21 -25.64 -25.94
N PHE A 338 1.70 -24.58 -25.28
CA PHE A 338 2.52 -23.51 -25.88
C PHE A 338 1.84 -22.92 -27.13
N ASP A 339 0.56 -22.56 -27.00
CA ASP A 339 -0.36 -22.30 -28.11
C ASP A 339 -1.09 -20.97 -27.94
N PHE A 340 -0.66 -19.93 -28.65
CA PHE A 340 -1.34 -18.64 -28.61
C PHE A 340 -2.71 -18.63 -29.32
N THR A 341 -3.20 -19.76 -29.87
CA THR A 341 -4.39 -19.79 -30.74
C THR A 341 -5.73 -20.04 -30.04
N ASP A 342 -5.73 -20.51 -28.80
CA ASP A 342 -6.90 -20.55 -27.91
C ASP A 342 -6.92 -19.39 -26.89
N GLU A 343 -5.82 -18.66 -26.76
CA GLU A 343 -5.71 -17.42 -25.98
C GLU A 343 -6.50 -16.24 -26.54
N THR A 344 -6.90 -15.33 -25.65
CA THR A 344 -7.66 -14.12 -26.01
C THR A 344 -6.72 -12.95 -26.33
N PRO A 345 -6.76 -12.38 -27.56
CA PRO A 345 -5.98 -11.18 -27.89
C PRO A 345 -6.50 -9.94 -27.16
N ILE A 346 -5.59 -9.19 -26.54
CA ILE A 346 -5.88 -8.00 -25.75
C ILE A 346 -5.29 -6.77 -26.44
N THR A 347 -6.16 -5.91 -26.96
CA THR A 347 -5.78 -4.62 -27.58
C THR A 347 -5.80 -3.51 -26.54
N LEU A 348 -4.81 -2.61 -26.57
CA LEU A 348 -4.76 -1.45 -25.67
C LEU A 348 -5.95 -0.51 -25.95
N GLY A 349 -6.72 -0.16 -24.92
CA GLY A 349 -7.94 0.64 -25.05
C GLY A 349 -9.19 -0.18 -25.40
N SER A 350 -9.12 -1.51 -25.40
CA SER A 350 -10.29 -2.39 -25.61
C SER A 350 -11.28 -2.37 -24.46
N GLY A 351 -10.85 -2.00 -23.25
CA GLY A 351 -11.65 -2.12 -22.02
C GLY A 351 -11.47 -3.46 -21.29
N ASN A 352 -10.75 -4.41 -21.88
CA ASN A 352 -10.58 -5.79 -21.39
C ASN A 352 -9.10 -6.13 -21.12
N GLU A 353 -8.31 -5.17 -20.64
CA GLU A 353 -6.86 -5.33 -20.42
C GLU A 353 -6.47 -6.18 -19.20
N PHE A 354 -7.39 -7.00 -18.68
CA PHE A 354 -7.20 -7.82 -17.49
C PHE A 354 -6.69 -9.20 -17.88
N LEU A 355 -5.55 -9.61 -17.31
CA LEU A 355 -4.86 -10.84 -17.68
C LEU A 355 -5.38 -11.99 -16.82
N VAL A 356 -6.59 -12.48 -17.14
CA VAL A 356 -7.33 -13.44 -16.33
C VAL A 356 -7.70 -14.71 -17.10
N PHE A 357 -7.77 -15.84 -16.39
CA PHE A 357 -8.10 -17.15 -16.97
C PHE A 357 -8.98 -17.99 -16.04
N ASP A 358 -10.05 -18.55 -16.62
CA ASP A 358 -10.98 -19.54 -16.06
C ASP A 358 -10.47 -20.93 -16.46
N SER A 359 -10.05 -21.74 -15.48
CA SER A 359 -9.25 -22.93 -15.75
C SER A 359 -10.03 -24.24 -15.83
N ASP A 360 -11.26 -24.26 -15.33
CA ASP A 360 -12.17 -25.41 -15.37
C ASP A 360 -13.47 -25.14 -16.15
N TYR A 361 -13.62 -23.91 -16.66
CA TYR A 361 -14.74 -23.39 -17.45
C TYR A 361 -16.06 -23.31 -16.67
N ASP A 362 -16.03 -23.04 -15.35
CA ASP A 362 -17.23 -22.81 -14.53
C ASP A 362 -17.84 -21.40 -14.71
N GLY A 363 -17.10 -20.47 -15.34
CA GLY A 363 -17.48 -19.07 -15.53
C GLY A 363 -16.80 -18.09 -14.57
N LYS A 364 -15.85 -18.54 -13.76
CA LYS A 364 -15.02 -17.73 -12.85
C LYS A 364 -13.54 -17.87 -13.18
N ASN A 365 -12.81 -16.77 -13.09
CA ASN A 365 -11.36 -16.82 -13.26
C ASN A 365 -10.68 -17.40 -12.01
N ASP A 366 -9.68 -18.25 -12.22
CA ASP A 366 -8.81 -18.85 -11.19
C ASP A 366 -7.41 -18.23 -11.15
N TYR A 367 -6.99 -17.61 -12.24
CA TYR A 367 -5.63 -17.11 -12.41
C TYR A 367 -5.63 -15.66 -12.88
N SER A 368 -4.80 -14.84 -12.24
CA SER A 368 -4.58 -13.42 -12.54
C SER A 368 -3.08 -13.19 -12.75
N ALA A 369 -2.71 -12.58 -13.87
CA ALA A 369 -1.36 -12.10 -14.15
C ALA A 369 -1.28 -10.56 -14.13
N GLY A 370 -2.28 -9.87 -13.59
CA GLY A 370 -2.35 -8.41 -13.50
C GLY A 370 -3.15 -7.72 -14.60
N THR A 371 -2.86 -6.44 -14.84
CA THR A 371 -3.56 -5.60 -15.83
C THR A 371 -2.57 -4.96 -16.80
N PHE A 372 -2.77 -5.16 -18.10
CA PHE A 372 -1.96 -4.58 -19.17
C PHE A 372 -2.24 -3.08 -19.35
N GLY A 373 -1.19 -2.33 -19.74
CA GLY A 373 -1.28 -0.92 -20.11
C GLY A 373 -0.85 0.05 -19.00
N ALA A 374 0.06 -0.36 -18.12
CA ALA A 374 0.59 0.52 -17.08
C ALA A 374 1.68 1.46 -17.62
N GLN A 375 1.71 2.71 -17.15
CA GLN A 375 2.88 3.58 -17.35
C GLN A 375 3.92 3.26 -16.28
N VAL A 376 5.09 2.79 -16.69
CA VAL A 376 6.14 2.33 -15.77
C VAL A 376 7.33 3.28 -15.85
N LEU A 377 7.90 3.63 -14.70
CA LEU A 377 9.09 4.47 -14.63
C LEU A 377 10.34 3.62 -14.89
N ASP A 378 11.09 3.91 -15.95
CA ASP A 378 12.41 3.31 -16.22
C ASP A 378 13.44 3.90 -15.24
N VAL A 379 13.39 3.42 -14.00
CA VAL A 379 14.25 3.81 -12.87
C VAL A 379 15.69 3.31 -13.02
N TYR A 380 15.90 2.27 -13.83
CA TYR A 380 17.23 1.69 -14.07
C TYR A 380 17.87 2.08 -15.42
N GLY A 381 17.16 2.85 -16.26
CA GLY A 381 17.65 3.33 -17.55
C GLY A 381 17.75 2.23 -18.61
N VAL A 382 17.04 1.12 -18.44
CA VAL A 382 17.09 -0.08 -19.27
C VAL A 382 16.63 0.19 -20.71
N ILE A 383 15.61 1.02 -20.90
CA ILE A 383 14.99 1.26 -22.20
C ILE A 383 15.69 2.40 -22.94
N LYS A 384 15.94 3.53 -22.26
CA LYS A 384 16.55 4.71 -22.92
C LYS A 384 18.08 4.77 -22.82
N ASN A 385 18.72 3.89 -22.07
CA ASN A 385 20.18 3.89 -21.84
C ASN A 385 20.72 5.27 -21.38
N ASN A 386 19.87 6.02 -20.67
CA ASN A 386 20.20 7.30 -20.04
C ASN A 386 20.68 7.02 -18.61
N SER A 387 21.56 7.88 -18.09
CA SER A 387 21.91 7.86 -16.67
C SER A 387 20.69 8.26 -15.84
N THR A 388 20.01 7.30 -15.21
CA THR A 388 19.04 7.62 -14.18
C THR A 388 19.78 8.19 -12.98
N THR A 389 19.29 9.31 -12.47
CA THR A 389 19.91 10.00 -11.33
C THR A 389 19.05 9.76 -10.10
N ILE A 390 19.55 8.95 -9.17
CA ILE A 390 18.98 8.85 -7.83
C ILE A 390 19.31 10.16 -7.10
N HIS A 391 18.31 10.78 -6.47
CA HIS A 391 18.53 12.03 -5.74
C HIS A 391 18.83 11.78 -4.26
N ASP A 392 20.08 11.99 -3.84
CA ASP A 392 20.61 11.69 -2.49
C ASP A 392 19.78 12.23 -1.31
N SER A 393 18.98 13.30 -1.49
CA SER A 393 18.15 13.89 -0.42
C SER A 393 16.69 13.41 -0.39
N LEU A 394 16.24 12.69 -1.41
CA LEU A 394 14.89 12.13 -1.51
C LEU A 394 14.89 10.60 -1.61
N ASN A 395 16.03 10.01 -1.97
CA ASN A 395 16.14 8.66 -2.54
C ASN A 395 15.18 8.42 -3.72
N ALA A 396 14.72 9.50 -4.39
CA ALA A 396 13.81 9.45 -5.53
C ALA A 396 14.59 9.29 -6.83
N ILE A 397 14.05 8.46 -7.72
CA ILE A 397 14.70 8.13 -8.98
C ILE A 397 14.12 8.99 -10.10
N ASN A 398 14.96 9.83 -10.70
CA ASN A 398 14.59 10.54 -11.92
C ASN A 398 14.74 9.60 -13.12
N GLY A 399 13.75 8.70 -13.27
CA GLY A 399 13.63 7.74 -14.36
C GLY A 399 12.91 8.31 -15.59
N THR A 400 12.90 7.56 -16.69
CA THR A 400 12.07 7.90 -17.86
C THR A 400 10.70 7.27 -17.73
N LEU A 401 9.63 8.05 -17.68
CA LEU A 401 8.28 7.48 -17.73
C LEU A 401 8.00 6.86 -19.11
N LEU A 402 7.69 5.57 -19.13
CA LEU A 402 7.40 4.82 -20.34
C LEU A 402 5.91 4.92 -20.73
N PRO A 403 5.59 4.79 -22.03
CA PRO A 403 4.21 4.59 -22.47
C PRO A 403 3.67 3.20 -22.05
N PRO A 404 2.34 3.00 -22.02
CA PRO A 404 1.71 1.71 -21.73
C PRO A 404 2.19 0.53 -22.60
N LEU A 405 2.48 0.82 -23.86
CA LEU A 405 3.02 -0.10 -24.87
C LEU A 405 3.97 0.72 -25.77
N ASP A 406 5.11 0.14 -26.11
CA ASP A 406 6.02 0.69 -27.11
C ASP A 406 5.40 0.59 -28.52
N SER A 407 5.40 1.68 -29.30
CA SER A 407 4.83 1.67 -30.66
C SER A 407 5.54 0.68 -31.57
N ASP A 408 6.83 0.46 -31.33
CA ASP A 408 7.70 -0.43 -32.07
C ASP A 408 7.72 -1.85 -31.46
N GLY A 409 6.89 -2.12 -30.44
CA GLY A 409 6.65 -3.46 -29.88
C GLY A 409 7.74 -4.01 -28.96
N ASN A 410 8.74 -3.23 -28.55
CA ASN A 410 9.91 -3.75 -27.83
C ASN A 410 9.70 -3.95 -26.32
N PHE A 411 8.69 -3.29 -25.74
CA PHE A 411 8.30 -3.46 -24.34
C PHE A 411 6.83 -3.05 -24.11
N PHE A 412 6.27 -3.44 -22.97
CA PHE A 412 5.00 -2.91 -22.44
C PHE A 412 4.98 -2.89 -20.91
N GLY A 413 3.98 -2.20 -20.33
CA GLY A 413 3.80 -2.10 -18.89
C GLY A 413 2.60 -2.89 -18.36
N VAL A 414 2.76 -3.50 -17.19
CA VAL A 414 1.72 -4.24 -16.45
C VAL A 414 1.61 -3.74 -15.01
N MET A 415 0.38 -3.59 -14.50
CA MET A 415 0.10 -3.33 -13.09
C MET A 415 -0.24 -4.63 -12.36
N THR A 416 0.38 -4.85 -11.20
CA THR A 416 0.21 -6.03 -10.35
C THR A 416 0.18 -5.64 -8.88
N ASP A 417 -0.51 -6.42 -8.05
CA ASP A 417 -0.48 -6.31 -6.59
C ASP A 417 -0.22 -7.67 -5.93
N PHE A 418 1.06 -7.99 -5.77
CA PHE A 418 1.52 -9.24 -5.18
C PHE A 418 1.44 -9.30 -3.66
N MET A 419 0.99 -8.22 -3.01
CA MET A 419 0.79 -8.16 -1.55
C MET A 419 -0.70 -8.08 -1.17
N GLY A 420 -1.59 -7.74 -2.11
CA GLY A 420 -3.03 -7.62 -1.91
C GLY A 420 -3.47 -6.41 -1.09
N HIS A 421 -2.55 -5.59 -0.60
CA HIS A 421 -2.83 -4.48 0.33
C HIS A 421 -3.53 -3.32 -0.40
N GLY A 422 -2.98 -2.87 -1.54
CA GLY A 422 -3.61 -1.87 -2.40
C GLY A 422 -4.91 -2.37 -3.04
N THR A 423 -5.02 -3.66 -3.37
CA THR A 423 -6.26 -4.29 -3.83
C THR A 423 -7.34 -4.24 -2.74
N SER A 424 -6.99 -4.59 -1.50
CA SER A 424 -7.92 -4.53 -0.36
C SER A 424 -8.33 -3.08 -0.02
N SER A 425 -7.40 -2.12 -0.15
CA SER A 425 -7.68 -0.68 -0.10
C SER A 425 -8.68 -0.26 -1.19
N ALA A 426 -8.44 -0.61 -2.46
CA ALA A 426 -9.30 -0.27 -3.59
C ALA A 426 -10.70 -0.90 -3.48
N ALA A 427 -10.79 -2.15 -3.01
CA ALA A 427 -12.03 -2.88 -2.84
C ALA A 427 -12.88 -2.38 -1.66
N SER A 428 -12.25 -1.93 -0.58
CA SER A 428 -12.92 -1.21 0.52
C SER A 428 -13.70 0.03 0.03
N ILE A 429 -13.23 0.64 -1.07
CA ILE A 429 -13.88 1.78 -1.69
C ILE A 429 -14.90 1.35 -2.75
N THR A 430 -14.44 0.63 -3.78
CA THR A 430 -15.17 0.54 -5.05
C THR A 430 -15.91 -0.76 -5.29
N SER A 431 -15.87 -1.70 -4.35
CA SER A 431 -16.59 -2.96 -4.52
C SER A 431 -18.09 -2.74 -4.71
N ARG A 432 -18.64 -3.29 -5.79
CA ARG A 432 -20.09 -3.33 -6.05
C ARG A 432 -20.81 -4.50 -5.38
N GLY A 433 -20.10 -5.49 -4.83
CA GLY A 433 -20.71 -6.68 -4.23
C GLY A 433 -21.55 -7.49 -5.23
N GLN A 434 -21.08 -7.59 -6.47
CA GLN A 434 -21.65 -8.45 -7.52
C GLN A 434 -21.43 -9.93 -7.18
N GLU A 435 -20.26 -10.23 -6.60
CA GLU A 435 -19.89 -11.55 -6.11
C GLU A 435 -20.54 -11.88 -4.76
N SER A 436 -20.39 -13.14 -4.35
CA SER A 436 -21.04 -13.67 -3.15
C SER A 436 -20.18 -14.74 -2.48
N TYR A 437 -19.64 -14.39 -1.33
CA TYR A 437 -18.62 -15.11 -0.58
C TYR A 437 -19.22 -15.91 0.60
N ASP A 438 -18.82 -17.17 0.77
CA ASP A 438 -18.99 -17.94 1.99
C ASP A 438 -17.87 -17.67 3.02
N ILE A 439 -18.10 -16.68 3.86
CA ILE A 439 -17.15 -16.30 4.91
C ILE A 439 -17.23 -17.23 6.15
N TYR A 440 -18.34 -17.93 6.37
CA TYR A 440 -18.69 -18.48 7.70
C TYR A 440 -19.20 -19.94 7.70
N ASN A 441 -18.74 -20.81 6.79
CA ASN A 441 -19.03 -22.27 6.72
C ASN A 441 -20.35 -22.67 6.01
N ASN A 442 -20.49 -22.25 4.76
CA ASN A 442 -21.38 -22.72 3.69
C ASN A 442 -22.89 -22.67 3.98
N THR A 443 -23.30 -21.83 4.95
CA THR A 443 -24.72 -21.70 5.36
C THR A 443 -25.45 -20.51 4.73
N LYS A 444 -24.72 -19.45 4.37
CA LYS A 444 -25.20 -18.25 3.68
C LYS A 444 -23.99 -17.58 3.03
N LYS A 445 -24.13 -17.07 1.81
CA LYS A 445 -23.15 -16.21 1.15
C LYS A 445 -23.42 -14.72 1.41
N TYR A 446 -22.39 -13.88 1.25
CA TYR A 446 -22.42 -12.44 1.50
C TYR A 446 -21.75 -11.68 0.36
N SER A 447 -22.34 -10.56 -0.02
CA SER A 447 -21.70 -9.56 -0.88
C SER A 447 -21.04 -8.51 0.01
N ILE A 448 -19.84 -8.08 -0.37
CA ILE A 448 -19.08 -7.05 0.36
C ILE A 448 -19.10 -5.79 -0.49
N ILE A 449 -19.87 -4.78 -0.10
CA ILE A 449 -19.99 -3.51 -0.84
C ILE A 449 -19.04 -2.47 -0.21
N GLY A 450 -18.31 -1.75 -1.05
CA GLY A 450 -17.41 -0.67 -0.66
C GLY A 450 -18.14 0.64 -0.35
N VAL A 451 -17.40 1.66 0.10
CA VAL A 451 -18.00 2.96 0.47
C VAL A 451 -18.55 3.72 -0.73
N ALA A 452 -17.83 3.73 -1.85
CA ALA A 452 -18.14 4.48 -3.07
C ALA A 452 -18.03 3.58 -4.32
N PRO A 453 -19.04 2.73 -4.59
CA PRO A 453 -18.95 1.67 -5.60
C PRO A 453 -18.80 2.12 -7.06
N ASP A 454 -19.03 3.40 -7.39
CA ASP A 454 -18.92 3.91 -8.77
C ASP A 454 -17.75 4.87 -8.99
N ALA A 455 -16.99 5.19 -7.92
CA ALA A 455 -15.72 5.90 -8.04
C ALA A 455 -14.70 5.14 -8.89
N LYS A 456 -13.73 5.87 -9.43
CA LYS A 456 -12.63 5.31 -10.23
C LYS A 456 -11.34 5.20 -9.43
N ILE A 457 -10.61 4.12 -9.63
CA ILE A 457 -9.30 3.84 -9.03
C ILE A 457 -8.21 4.03 -10.06
N LEU A 458 -7.28 4.92 -9.73
CA LEU A 458 -6.00 5.10 -10.40
C LEU A 458 -4.94 4.40 -9.52
N PRO A 459 -4.41 3.23 -9.90
CA PRO A 459 -3.38 2.55 -9.10
C PRO A 459 -2.02 3.24 -9.27
N VAL A 460 -1.34 3.45 -8.14
CA VAL A 460 0.03 3.96 -8.08
C VAL A 460 0.87 3.03 -7.21
N LYS A 461 1.72 2.22 -7.85
CA LYS A 461 2.55 1.22 -7.18
C LYS A 461 3.85 1.87 -6.66
N ALA A 462 3.85 2.27 -5.40
CA ALA A 462 4.90 3.13 -4.84
C ALA A 462 5.35 2.65 -3.46
N LEU A 463 6.12 1.56 -3.42
CA LEU A 463 6.62 0.91 -2.21
C LEU A 463 7.86 1.57 -1.63
N TRP A 464 8.60 2.35 -2.42
CA TRP A 464 9.83 3.00 -1.98
C TRP A 464 9.65 4.52 -1.73
N LEU A 465 10.33 5.02 -0.70
CA LEU A 465 10.23 6.39 -0.18
C LEU A 465 10.33 7.48 -1.26
N GLY A 466 11.18 7.27 -2.25
CA GLY A 466 11.43 8.22 -3.33
C GLY A 466 10.39 8.17 -4.45
N ASP A 467 9.87 6.98 -4.72
CA ASP A 467 8.95 6.71 -5.82
C ASP A 467 7.51 7.14 -5.46
N THR A 468 7.19 7.15 -4.16
CA THR A 468 6.01 7.83 -3.60
C THR A 468 5.90 9.29 -4.03
N VAL A 469 6.99 10.07 -3.96
CA VAL A 469 6.96 11.52 -4.28
C VAL A 469 6.64 11.73 -5.76
N TYR A 470 7.22 10.89 -6.63
CA TYR A 470 6.89 10.89 -8.06
C TYR A 470 5.40 10.55 -8.27
N GLY A 471 4.91 9.49 -7.62
CA GLY A 471 3.52 9.06 -7.69
C GLY A 471 2.51 10.12 -7.24
N TRP A 472 2.79 10.83 -6.14
CA TRP A 472 1.97 11.95 -5.67
C TRP A 472 1.94 13.13 -6.65
N LEU A 473 3.11 13.56 -7.15
CA LEU A 473 3.21 14.66 -8.11
C LEU A 473 2.47 14.34 -9.41
N TRP A 474 2.65 13.13 -9.94
CA TRP A 474 1.96 12.67 -11.15
C TRP A 474 0.45 12.59 -10.95
N SER A 475 -0.01 12.04 -9.83
CA SER A 475 -1.45 11.96 -9.48
C SER A 475 -2.08 13.34 -9.30
N ALA A 476 -1.36 14.28 -8.70
CA ALA A 476 -1.73 15.69 -8.57
C ALA A 476 -1.72 16.46 -9.91
N GLY A 477 -1.35 15.81 -11.03
CA GLY A 477 -1.41 16.40 -12.37
C GLY A 477 -0.14 17.11 -12.82
N PHE A 478 1.00 16.88 -12.16
CA PHE A 478 2.29 17.39 -12.63
C PHE A 478 2.96 16.38 -13.58
N GLU A 479 3.61 16.89 -14.62
CA GLU A 479 4.38 16.11 -15.58
C GLU A 479 5.86 16.49 -15.48
N ASN A 480 6.73 15.49 -15.40
CA ASN A 480 8.18 15.70 -15.32
C ASN A 480 8.79 15.74 -16.73
N THR A 481 9.66 16.71 -16.99
CA THR A 481 10.54 16.74 -18.16
C THR A 481 11.90 17.26 -17.73
N ASP A 482 12.97 16.51 -17.97
CA ASP A 482 14.36 16.85 -17.60
C ASP A 482 14.49 17.32 -16.13
N ASN A 483 13.88 16.60 -15.19
CA ASN A 483 13.79 16.94 -13.76
C ASN A 483 13.10 18.28 -13.45
N HIS A 484 12.21 18.75 -14.30
CA HIS A 484 11.34 19.90 -14.02
C HIS A 484 9.89 19.45 -14.05
N TRP A 485 9.14 19.76 -12.99
CA TRP A 485 7.71 19.45 -12.92
C TRP A 485 6.88 20.63 -13.39
N LYS A 486 5.88 20.35 -14.23
CA LYS A 486 4.93 21.35 -14.71
C LYS A 486 3.50 20.84 -14.52
N PHE A 487 2.61 21.68 -14.01
CA PHE A 487 1.20 21.33 -13.91
C PHE A 487 0.58 21.19 -15.32
N SER A 488 -0.16 20.10 -15.54
CA SER A 488 -0.84 19.80 -16.81
C SER A 488 -2.18 20.53 -16.99
N GLY A 489 -2.61 21.30 -15.99
CA GLY A 489 -3.86 22.09 -15.99
C GLY A 489 -5.04 21.41 -15.30
N LYS A 490 -4.92 20.13 -14.91
CA LYS A 490 -5.85 19.43 -14.02
C LYS A 490 -5.13 18.31 -13.26
N PRO A 491 -5.55 17.96 -12.03
CA PRO A 491 -5.13 16.71 -11.38
C PRO A 491 -5.50 15.47 -12.22
N LYS A 492 -4.78 14.36 -12.04
CA LYS A 492 -5.16 13.05 -12.60
C LYS A 492 -6.09 12.26 -11.64
N ALA A 493 -6.03 12.57 -10.35
CA ALA A 493 -6.98 12.12 -9.33
C ALA A 493 -7.46 13.31 -8.46
N ASP A 494 -8.71 13.26 -8.02
CA ASP A 494 -9.31 14.23 -7.09
C ASP A 494 -8.87 13.97 -5.64
N ILE A 495 -8.63 12.69 -5.33
CA ILE A 495 -8.23 12.20 -4.01
C ILE A 495 -6.97 11.33 -4.16
N ILE A 496 -6.02 11.47 -3.23
CA ILE A 496 -4.88 10.55 -3.07
C ILE A 496 -5.04 9.83 -1.73
N SER A 497 -5.10 8.51 -1.76
CA SER A 497 -5.26 7.65 -0.58
C SER A 497 -3.95 6.91 -0.29
N ASN A 498 -3.39 7.14 0.92
CA ASN A 498 -2.18 6.45 1.41
C ASN A 498 -2.55 5.54 2.59
N SER A 499 -2.50 4.24 2.38
CA SER A 499 -2.80 3.25 3.43
C SER A 499 -1.56 2.86 4.27
N TRP A 500 -0.47 3.63 4.19
CA TRP A 500 0.83 3.34 4.81
C TRP A 500 1.40 4.54 5.58
N GLY A 501 2.48 4.31 6.32
CA GLY A 501 3.21 5.34 7.06
C GLY A 501 4.45 4.80 7.77
N ILE A 502 5.36 5.68 8.15
CA ILE A 502 6.59 5.36 8.88
C ILE A 502 6.42 5.80 10.34
N SER A 503 6.06 4.83 11.19
CA SER A 503 5.88 5.03 12.64
C SER A 503 7.19 5.11 13.43
N ASN A 504 8.29 4.59 12.88
CA ASN A 504 9.56 4.50 13.60
C ASN A 504 10.26 5.87 13.65
N PHE A 505 10.24 6.51 14.81
CA PHE A 505 10.92 7.77 15.09
C PHE A 505 12.10 7.54 16.06
N PRO A 506 13.28 8.16 15.85
CA PRO A 506 13.65 9.11 14.79
C PRO A 506 14.45 8.46 13.64
N LEU A 507 13.78 7.89 12.62
CA LEU A 507 14.50 7.39 11.44
C LEU A 507 15.01 8.49 10.48
N THR A 508 14.34 9.63 10.39
CA THR A 508 14.61 10.65 9.36
C THR A 508 15.44 11.84 9.85
N ASN A 509 15.88 11.87 11.12
CA ASN A 509 16.48 13.04 11.80
C ASN A 509 15.62 14.32 11.79
N THR A 510 14.39 14.25 11.27
CA THR A 510 13.41 15.34 11.20
C THR A 510 12.15 14.95 11.97
N SER A 511 11.50 15.92 12.60
CA SER A 511 10.23 15.71 13.29
C SER A 511 9.11 15.34 12.30
N PRO A 512 8.25 14.34 12.57
CA PRO A 512 7.04 14.10 11.80
C PRO A 512 6.22 15.38 11.65
N GLY A 513 5.72 15.64 10.44
CA GLY A 513 5.03 16.88 10.08
C GLY A 513 5.95 17.95 9.50
N MET A 514 7.23 17.94 9.87
CA MET A 514 8.29 18.82 9.31
C MET A 514 9.30 18.07 8.44
N ASP A 515 9.11 16.76 8.24
CA ASP A 515 9.86 15.95 7.30
C ASP A 515 9.46 16.25 5.84
N VAL A 516 10.30 15.82 4.89
CA VAL A 516 10.11 16.13 3.46
C VAL A 516 8.80 15.61 2.89
N LEU A 517 8.33 14.42 3.30
CA LEU A 517 7.08 13.87 2.80
C LEU A 517 5.89 14.64 3.37
N SER A 518 5.88 14.93 4.68
CA SER A 518 4.82 15.72 5.30
C SER A 518 4.70 17.14 4.73
N LEU A 519 5.84 17.75 4.34
CA LEU A 519 5.90 19.06 3.71
C LEU A 519 5.42 19.02 2.24
N ILE A 520 5.82 18.02 1.47
CA ILE A 520 5.32 17.82 0.09
C ILE A 520 3.81 17.53 0.12
N LEU A 521 3.34 16.67 1.03
CA LEU A 521 1.92 16.40 1.24
C LEU A 521 1.17 17.70 1.59
N SER A 522 1.70 18.50 2.51
CA SER A 522 1.12 19.81 2.86
C SER A 522 0.99 20.73 1.65
N ILE A 523 2.04 20.79 0.82
CA ILE A 523 2.09 21.61 -0.39
C ILE A 523 1.09 21.11 -1.42
N LEU A 524 1.04 19.81 -1.72
CA LEU A 524 0.09 19.23 -2.66
C LEU A 524 -1.36 19.35 -2.20
N SER A 525 -1.62 19.25 -0.90
CA SER A 525 -2.94 19.55 -0.34
C SER A 525 -3.32 21.04 -0.42
N THR A 526 -2.40 21.96 -0.68
CA THR A 526 -2.68 23.40 -0.66
C THR A 526 -2.90 23.97 -2.07
N PRO A 527 -4.05 24.61 -2.35
CA PRO A 527 -4.28 25.31 -3.61
C PRO A 527 -3.27 26.46 -3.84
N HIS A 528 -2.85 26.67 -5.08
CA HIS A 528 -1.88 27.71 -5.50
C HIS A 528 -0.48 27.63 -4.84
N SER A 529 -0.05 26.45 -4.39
CA SER A 529 1.24 26.25 -3.71
C SER A 529 2.44 25.98 -4.62
N LEU A 530 2.18 25.48 -5.84
CA LEU A 530 3.18 25.05 -6.82
C LEU A 530 3.01 25.69 -8.20
N ASP A 531 1.77 25.99 -8.60
CA ASP A 531 1.40 26.65 -9.86
C ASP A 531 0.17 27.54 -9.58
N ASP A 532 0.03 28.67 -10.28
CA ASP A 532 -1.06 29.63 -10.08
C ASP A 532 -2.44 29.01 -10.36
N ASP A 533 -2.54 28.03 -11.26
CA ASP A 533 -3.80 27.33 -11.60
C ASP A 533 -3.99 26.01 -10.82
N TYR A 534 -3.07 25.64 -9.92
CA TYR A 534 -3.16 24.38 -9.17
C TYR A 534 -4.26 24.40 -8.08
N PRO A 535 -5.28 23.52 -8.16
CA PRO A 535 -6.42 23.57 -7.25
C PRO A 535 -6.19 22.91 -5.88
N GLY A 536 -5.01 22.31 -5.65
CA GLY A 536 -4.82 21.37 -4.53
C GLY A 536 -5.43 20.00 -4.83
N VAL A 537 -4.99 18.97 -4.10
CA VAL A 537 -5.57 17.62 -4.17
C VAL A 537 -5.92 17.12 -2.76
N THR A 538 -7.00 16.35 -2.60
CA THR A 538 -7.38 15.87 -1.26
C THR A 538 -6.55 14.64 -0.90
N ILE A 539 -5.56 14.80 -0.01
CA ILE A 539 -4.72 13.68 0.44
C ILE A 539 -5.23 13.13 1.77
N ILE A 540 -5.56 11.84 1.78
CA ILE A 540 -6.06 11.09 2.93
C ILE A 540 -5.07 9.99 3.26
N SER A 541 -4.60 9.94 4.50
CA SER A 541 -3.59 8.98 4.96
C SER A 541 -4.00 8.28 6.26
N SER A 542 -3.56 7.04 6.43
CA SER A 542 -3.75 6.28 7.68
C SER A 542 -3.02 6.95 8.86
N ALA A 543 -3.60 6.99 10.06
CA ALA A 543 -2.93 7.68 11.19
C ALA A 543 -1.68 6.96 11.71
N GLY A 544 -1.56 5.66 11.45
CA GLY A 544 -0.53 4.78 12.00
C GLY A 544 -1.11 3.79 13.03
N ASN A 545 -0.40 2.69 13.24
CA ASN A 545 -0.82 1.58 14.10
C ASN A 545 0.09 1.45 15.35
N SER A 546 0.48 2.59 15.94
CA SER A 546 1.49 2.65 17.02
C SER A 546 0.95 3.25 18.32
N GLY A 547 -0.37 3.19 18.51
CA GLY A 547 -1.03 3.48 19.78
C GLY A 547 -0.68 2.48 20.90
N HIS A 548 -1.18 2.66 22.12
CA HIS A 548 -2.20 3.62 22.56
C HIS A 548 -1.61 4.89 23.22
N GLY A 549 -0.29 5.09 23.16
CA GLY A 549 0.34 6.32 23.66
C GLY A 549 -0.04 7.54 22.81
N TYR A 550 -0.13 8.71 23.45
CA TYR A 550 -0.16 10.01 22.77
C TYR A 550 1.19 10.30 22.09
N GLY A 551 1.17 11.07 20.99
CA GLY A 551 2.38 11.46 20.24
C GLY A 551 2.90 10.37 19.31
N THR A 552 2.03 9.47 18.83
CA THR A 552 2.39 8.25 18.07
C THR A 552 2.04 8.33 16.58
N ILE A 553 1.66 9.51 16.08
CA ILE A 553 1.41 9.77 14.65
C ILE A 553 2.75 9.85 13.90
N GLY A 554 2.95 8.95 12.94
CA GLY A 554 4.15 8.89 12.10
C GLY A 554 4.14 9.83 10.89
N LEU A 555 5.18 9.78 10.07
CA LEU A 555 5.25 10.49 8.79
C LEU A 555 4.76 9.61 7.63
N PRO A 556 4.20 10.16 6.54
CA PRO A 556 3.84 11.57 6.31
C PRO A 556 2.56 12.00 7.04
N ASN A 557 2.00 11.12 7.88
CA ASN A 557 0.61 11.17 8.32
C ASN A 557 0.36 12.23 9.42
N ALA A 558 1.44 12.74 9.99
CA ALA A 558 1.52 13.96 10.80
C ALA A 558 1.39 15.26 9.99
N SER A 559 1.35 15.22 8.66
CA SER A 559 1.13 16.38 7.80
C SER A 559 -0.18 17.11 8.15
N PRO A 560 -0.15 18.41 8.49
CA PRO A 560 -1.32 19.10 9.02
C PRO A 560 -2.41 19.41 7.98
N PHE A 561 -2.04 19.59 6.70
CA PHE A 561 -3.00 19.93 5.64
C PHE A 561 -3.56 18.70 4.90
N GLY A 562 -2.98 17.51 5.08
CA GLY A 562 -3.64 16.23 4.75
C GLY A 562 -4.70 15.83 5.78
N ILE A 563 -5.51 14.82 5.47
CA ILE A 563 -6.48 14.19 6.38
C ILE A 563 -5.87 12.91 6.95
N SER A 564 -5.61 12.88 8.25
CA SER A 564 -5.09 11.72 8.98
C SER A 564 -6.23 10.92 9.60
N VAL A 565 -6.31 9.61 9.34
CA VAL A 565 -7.47 8.79 9.68
C VAL A 565 -7.14 7.70 10.70
N GLY A 566 -7.73 7.80 11.90
CA GLY A 566 -7.64 6.79 12.95
C GLY A 566 -8.62 5.62 12.77
N ALA A 567 -8.44 4.56 13.54
CA ALA A 567 -9.18 3.30 13.42
C ALA A 567 -10.18 3.04 14.56
N THR A 568 -11.38 2.58 14.20
CA THR A 568 -12.42 2.06 15.11
C THR A 568 -12.77 0.59 14.83
N THR A 569 -13.53 -0.01 15.74
CA THR A 569 -13.97 -1.41 15.71
C THR A 569 -15.27 -1.62 14.92
N ASN A 570 -15.39 -2.73 14.19
CA ASN A 570 -16.68 -3.18 13.61
C ASN A 570 -17.16 -4.55 14.15
N ASN A 571 -16.22 -5.36 14.68
CA ASN A 571 -16.38 -6.72 15.18
C ASN A 571 -16.99 -7.78 14.23
N VAL A 572 -16.99 -7.58 12.90
CA VAL A 572 -17.48 -8.60 11.93
C VAL A 572 -16.55 -9.82 11.82
N PHE A 573 -15.26 -9.60 12.00
CA PHE A 573 -14.19 -10.58 11.83
C PHE A 573 -14.06 -11.59 13.00
N VAL A 574 -14.66 -11.31 14.16
CA VAL A 574 -14.43 -12.11 15.37
C VAL A 574 -15.10 -13.49 15.23
N GLY A 575 -14.32 -14.58 15.29
CA GLY A 575 -14.77 -15.92 14.91
C GLY A 575 -14.33 -16.37 13.51
N TYR A 576 -13.49 -15.58 12.81
CA TYR A 576 -12.84 -15.91 11.55
C TYR A 576 -11.31 -15.74 11.65
N GLY A 577 -10.56 -16.49 10.84
CA GLY A 577 -9.10 -16.34 10.69
C GLY A 577 -8.37 -16.37 12.03
N PRO A 578 -7.35 -15.52 12.27
CA PRO A 578 -6.61 -15.51 13.55
C PRO A 578 -7.50 -15.15 14.77
N PHE A 579 -8.66 -14.54 14.53
CA PHE A 579 -9.62 -14.14 15.56
C PHE A 579 -10.69 -15.20 15.86
N LYS A 580 -10.53 -16.43 15.33
CA LYS A 580 -11.41 -17.59 15.53
C LYS A 580 -11.69 -17.93 17.01
N ASP A 581 -10.64 -17.99 17.83
CA ASP A 581 -10.69 -18.42 19.23
C ASP A 581 -10.80 -17.25 20.22
N GLN A 582 -10.83 -16.00 19.73
CA GLN A 582 -10.81 -14.83 20.59
C GLN A 582 -12.18 -14.61 21.28
N PRO A 583 -12.19 -14.26 22.57
CA PRO A 583 -13.43 -14.06 23.30
C PRO A 583 -14.18 -12.85 22.73
N ARG A 584 -15.36 -13.11 22.16
CA ARG A 584 -16.30 -12.05 21.80
C ARG A 584 -16.67 -11.23 23.04
N PHE A 585 -16.72 -9.90 22.89
CA PHE A 585 -17.18 -8.98 23.93
C PHE A 585 -18.70 -9.15 24.16
N GLY A 586 -19.06 -10.19 24.90
CA GLY A 586 -20.42 -10.72 24.97
C GLY A 586 -20.69 -11.75 23.86
N ASN A 587 -21.82 -12.47 23.93
CA ASN A 587 -22.14 -13.56 23.00
C ASN A 587 -22.63 -13.07 21.61
N ASN A 588 -22.24 -11.87 21.19
CA ASN A 588 -22.70 -11.20 19.97
C ASN A 588 -21.65 -10.15 19.51
N THR A 589 -21.93 -9.48 18.39
CA THR A 589 -21.08 -8.44 17.81
C THR A 589 -21.77 -7.06 17.80
N ILE A 590 -22.67 -6.77 18.75
CA ILE A 590 -23.52 -5.55 18.69
C ILE A 590 -22.80 -4.26 19.08
N HIS A 591 -21.64 -4.36 19.72
CA HIS A 591 -20.80 -3.21 20.07
C HIS A 591 -19.76 -3.01 18.97
N TYR A 592 -19.61 -1.77 18.52
CA TYR A 592 -18.69 -1.32 17.47
C TYR A 592 -18.39 0.19 17.70
N ASP A 593 -17.66 0.83 16.79
CA ASP A 593 -17.26 2.26 16.82
C ASP A 593 -16.32 2.72 17.95
N HIS A 594 -15.90 1.82 18.84
CA HIS A 594 -14.82 2.14 19.79
C HIS A 594 -13.49 2.31 19.04
N VAL A 595 -12.74 3.37 19.37
CA VAL A 595 -11.36 3.59 18.91
C VAL A 595 -10.49 2.42 19.35
N VAL A 596 -9.78 1.80 18.40
CA VAL A 596 -8.94 0.63 18.68
C VAL A 596 -7.63 1.03 19.38
N ASP A 597 -7.08 0.14 20.18
CA ASP A 597 -5.87 0.39 20.98
C ASP A 597 -4.67 0.79 20.11
N PHE A 598 -4.39 0.04 19.04
CA PHE A 598 -3.28 0.28 18.13
C PHE A 598 -3.39 1.60 17.35
N SER A 599 -4.57 2.23 17.24
CA SER A 599 -4.70 3.49 16.48
C SER A 599 -3.76 4.55 17.06
N SER A 600 -2.84 5.06 16.24
CA SER A 600 -1.96 6.15 16.64
C SER A 600 -2.77 7.38 17.07
N ARG A 601 -2.26 8.11 18.07
CA ARG A 601 -2.91 9.24 18.75
C ARG A 601 -2.01 10.46 18.72
N GLY A 602 -2.61 11.63 18.60
CA GLY A 602 -1.91 12.91 18.66
C GLY A 602 -1.46 13.28 20.08
N PRO A 603 -1.15 14.56 20.34
CA PRO A 603 -0.92 15.59 19.33
C PRO A 603 0.20 15.16 18.38
N SER A 604 0.29 15.78 17.20
CA SER A 604 1.48 15.59 16.37
C SER A 604 2.74 16.13 17.09
N SER A 605 3.92 15.84 16.55
CA SER A 605 5.17 16.44 17.04
C SER A 605 5.27 17.97 16.85
N ILE A 606 4.41 18.57 16.01
CA ILE A 606 4.24 20.04 15.88
C ILE A 606 3.36 20.59 17.02
N GLY A 607 2.43 19.76 17.53
CA GLY A 607 1.47 20.09 18.59
C GLY A 607 0.02 20.22 18.10
N ASP A 608 -0.27 20.00 16.81
CA ASP A 608 -1.64 20.08 16.29
C ASP A 608 -2.48 18.83 16.61
N PRO A 609 -3.82 18.96 16.68
CA PRO A 609 -4.70 17.83 16.95
C PRO A 609 -4.71 16.82 15.80
N LYS A 610 -4.35 15.58 16.11
CA LYS A 610 -4.36 14.42 15.21
C LYS A 610 -4.87 13.18 15.96
N PRO A 611 -5.45 12.16 15.30
CA PRO A 611 -5.88 12.16 13.89
C PRO A 611 -6.94 13.23 13.60
N ASP A 612 -7.27 13.48 12.34
CA ASP A 612 -8.31 14.47 11.98
C ASP A 612 -9.73 13.89 12.14
N ILE A 613 -9.89 12.61 11.81
CA ILE A 613 -11.16 11.87 11.78
C ILE A 613 -10.92 10.37 12.03
N MET A 614 -11.98 9.63 12.33
CA MET A 614 -12.00 8.18 12.56
C MET A 614 -12.78 7.43 11.50
N SER A 615 -12.41 6.17 11.21
CA SER A 615 -13.20 5.23 10.43
C SER A 615 -12.89 3.78 10.84
N ILE A 616 -13.63 2.81 10.31
CA ILE A 616 -13.42 1.38 10.59
C ILE A 616 -11.98 0.99 10.23
N GLY A 617 -11.24 0.44 11.18
CA GLY A 617 -9.88 -0.07 10.93
C GLY A 617 -9.49 -1.32 11.71
N ALA A 618 -10.21 -1.69 12.78
CA ALA A 618 -10.00 -2.99 13.44
C ALA A 618 -10.70 -4.10 12.64
N HIS A 619 -10.07 -4.45 11.51
CA HIS A 619 -10.34 -5.54 10.57
C HIS A 619 -11.75 -5.66 9.97
N GLY A 620 -11.84 -5.91 8.67
CA GLY A 620 -13.07 -6.25 7.96
C GLY A 620 -12.77 -7.06 6.70
N PHE A 621 -13.82 -7.64 6.11
CA PHE A 621 -13.68 -8.41 4.88
C PHE A 621 -13.69 -7.49 3.66
N THR A 622 -12.84 -7.79 2.69
CA THR A 622 -12.69 -7.07 1.42
C THR A 622 -12.53 -8.07 0.28
N PRO A 623 -13.09 -7.84 -0.92
CA PRO A 623 -12.69 -8.56 -2.12
C PRO A 623 -11.17 -8.48 -2.33
N SER A 624 -10.55 -9.58 -2.78
CA SER A 624 -9.11 -9.72 -3.03
C SER A 624 -8.84 -10.23 -4.45
N SER A 625 -7.58 -10.44 -4.84
CA SER A 625 -7.25 -11.11 -6.11
C SER A 625 -8.00 -12.44 -6.27
N ILE A 626 -8.30 -12.82 -7.52
CA ILE A 626 -8.91 -14.13 -7.84
C ILE A 626 -7.89 -15.27 -7.91
N LEU A 627 -6.59 -14.94 -7.90
CA LEU A 627 -5.48 -15.89 -8.02
C LEU A 627 -5.58 -17.00 -6.97
N LYS A 628 -5.78 -18.24 -7.43
CA LYS A 628 -5.73 -19.43 -6.59
C LYS A 628 -4.29 -19.80 -6.24
N SER A 629 -4.11 -20.42 -5.08
CA SER A 629 -2.84 -21.00 -4.60
C SER A 629 -2.44 -22.27 -5.38
N ASP A 630 -3.42 -23.10 -5.76
CA ASP A 630 -3.26 -24.30 -6.58
C ASP A 630 -4.56 -24.66 -7.33
N LYS A 631 -4.49 -25.68 -8.19
CA LYS A 631 -5.59 -26.10 -9.08
C LYS A 631 -6.85 -26.61 -8.36
N ASP A 632 -6.71 -27.26 -7.21
CA ASP A 632 -7.84 -27.84 -6.45
C ASP A 632 -8.24 -26.93 -5.27
N SER A 633 -7.67 -25.72 -5.19
CA SER A 633 -7.94 -24.73 -4.15
C SER A 633 -9.43 -24.34 -4.13
N LYS A 634 -9.93 -24.13 -2.91
CA LYS A 634 -11.29 -23.66 -2.63
C LYS A 634 -11.30 -22.29 -1.97
N ASP A 635 -10.16 -21.61 -2.02
CA ASP A 635 -10.00 -20.28 -1.47
C ASP A 635 -10.92 -19.33 -2.25
N GLU A 636 -11.76 -18.60 -1.53
CA GLU A 636 -12.59 -17.56 -2.11
C GLU A 636 -11.83 -16.24 -2.19
N SER A 637 -12.17 -15.42 -3.19
CA SER A 637 -11.47 -14.18 -3.53
C SER A 637 -11.87 -13.01 -2.61
N PHE A 638 -11.73 -13.22 -1.30
CA PHE A 638 -11.82 -12.19 -0.28
C PHE A 638 -10.68 -12.32 0.75
N SER A 639 -10.21 -11.19 1.26
CA SER A 639 -9.21 -11.07 2.31
C SER A 639 -9.82 -10.54 3.62
N LEU A 640 -9.07 -10.68 4.72
CA LEU A 640 -9.29 -9.92 5.94
C LEU A 640 -8.30 -8.75 5.97
N PHE A 641 -8.80 -7.52 5.85
CA PHE A 641 -7.99 -6.31 5.77
C PHE A 641 -8.22 -5.41 6.98
N GLY A 642 -7.20 -4.71 7.48
CA GLY A 642 -7.29 -3.95 8.73
C GLY A 642 -6.14 -2.99 8.98
N GLY A 643 -6.08 -2.45 10.20
CA GLY A 643 -5.26 -1.30 10.54
C GLY A 643 -5.94 0.04 10.21
N THR A 644 -5.30 1.15 10.55
CA THR A 644 -5.65 2.47 10.00
C THR A 644 -5.54 2.52 8.47
N SER A 645 -4.81 1.56 7.89
CA SER A 645 -4.76 1.21 6.46
C SER A 645 -6.11 0.83 5.84
N MET A 646 -7.06 0.29 6.62
CA MET A 646 -8.46 0.15 6.17
C MET A 646 -9.26 1.44 6.40
N ALA A 647 -8.98 2.17 7.49
CA ALA A 647 -9.74 3.36 7.83
C ALA A 647 -9.58 4.49 6.79
N ALA A 648 -8.35 4.71 6.30
CA ALA A 648 -8.05 5.73 5.29
C ALA A 648 -8.85 5.57 3.97
N PRO A 649 -8.82 4.43 3.25
CA PRO A 649 -9.60 4.27 2.02
C PRO A 649 -11.10 4.41 2.25
N LEU A 650 -11.66 3.99 3.40
CA LEU A 650 -13.08 4.21 3.71
C LEU A 650 -13.44 5.71 3.82
N VAL A 651 -12.53 6.55 4.32
CA VAL A 651 -12.69 8.01 4.29
C VAL A 651 -12.47 8.56 2.89
N SER A 652 -11.57 7.99 2.08
CA SER A 652 -11.42 8.34 0.65
C SER A 652 -12.70 8.09 -0.14
N GLY A 653 -13.39 6.97 0.08
CA GLY A 653 -14.73 6.74 -0.49
C GLY A 653 -15.78 7.72 0.03
N SER A 654 -15.72 8.09 1.31
CA SER A 654 -16.62 9.11 1.88
C SER A 654 -16.39 10.48 1.23
N ALA A 655 -15.13 10.86 1.02
CA ALA A 655 -14.74 12.09 0.33
C ALA A 655 -15.20 12.09 -1.14
N ALA A 656 -15.15 10.95 -1.83
CA ALA A 656 -15.62 10.84 -3.21
C ALA A 656 -17.14 11.07 -3.34
N ILE A 657 -17.94 10.45 -2.47
CA ILE A 657 -19.39 10.72 -2.40
C ILE A 657 -19.67 12.20 -2.10
N LEU A 658 -18.87 12.84 -1.24
CA LEU A 658 -19.03 14.26 -0.93
C LEU A 658 -18.70 15.15 -2.15
N MET A 659 -17.60 14.86 -2.86
CA MET A 659 -17.20 15.61 -4.07
C MET A 659 -18.22 15.47 -5.20
N GLU A 660 -18.75 14.26 -5.43
CA GLU A 660 -19.83 14.00 -6.39
C GLU A 660 -21.03 14.91 -6.11
N GLU A 661 -21.52 14.94 -4.87
CA GLU A 661 -22.72 15.69 -4.52
C GLU A 661 -22.51 17.20 -4.48
N MET A 662 -21.33 17.67 -4.06
CA MET A 662 -20.98 19.09 -4.19
C MET A 662 -20.93 19.52 -5.66
N LYS A 663 -20.40 18.67 -6.56
CA LYS A 663 -20.41 18.90 -8.01
C LYS A 663 -21.84 18.91 -8.57
N ASN A 664 -22.70 17.98 -8.16
CA ASN A 664 -24.11 17.91 -8.57
C ASN A 664 -24.88 19.18 -8.15
N GLU A 665 -24.68 19.65 -6.92
CA GLU A 665 -25.27 20.90 -6.41
C GLU A 665 -24.55 22.18 -6.88
N SER A 666 -23.58 22.07 -7.80
CA SER A 666 -22.79 23.20 -8.33
C SER A 666 -22.09 24.04 -7.25
N GLN A 667 -21.61 23.39 -6.20
CA GLN A 667 -20.86 23.99 -5.09
C GLN A 667 -19.36 23.82 -5.32
N ASP A 668 -18.63 24.95 -5.39
CA ASP A 668 -17.17 24.93 -5.46
C ASP A 668 -16.56 24.28 -4.21
N TYR A 669 -15.52 23.45 -4.39
CA TYR A 669 -14.75 22.85 -3.31
C TYR A 669 -13.25 22.89 -3.59
N ASP A 670 -12.49 22.92 -2.49
CA ASP A 670 -11.06 22.63 -2.43
C ASP A 670 -10.81 21.56 -1.35
N SER A 671 -9.57 21.08 -1.26
CA SER A 671 -9.12 20.10 -0.25
C SER A 671 -9.48 20.49 1.19
N PHE A 672 -9.34 21.76 1.54
CA PHE A 672 -9.71 22.30 2.86
C PHE A 672 -11.22 22.27 3.08
N THR A 673 -12.02 22.60 2.06
CA THR A 673 -13.48 22.52 2.10
C THR A 673 -13.95 21.09 2.35
N ILE A 674 -13.41 20.12 1.61
CA ILE A 674 -13.71 18.69 1.80
C ILE A 674 -13.31 18.23 3.21
N LYS A 675 -12.08 18.54 3.65
CA LYS A 675 -11.59 18.24 5.00
C LYS A 675 -12.51 18.81 6.09
N ASN A 676 -12.89 20.08 5.98
CA ASN A 676 -13.71 20.76 6.98
C ASN A 676 -15.14 20.23 7.06
N ILE A 677 -15.75 19.86 5.93
CA ILE A 677 -17.08 19.26 5.93
C ILE A 677 -17.01 17.90 6.63
N LEU A 678 -16.14 16.99 6.17
CA LEU A 678 -16.00 15.65 6.76
C LEU A 678 -15.72 15.70 8.27
N MET A 679 -14.83 16.59 8.71
CA MET A 679 -14.53 16.80 10.13
C MET A 679 -15.70 17.40 10.90
N SER A 680 -16.34 18.46 10.40
CA SER A 680 -17.43 19.14 11.11
C SER A 680 -18.71 18.30 11.24
N THR A 681 -18.93 17.37 10.31
CA THR A 681 -20.14 16.52 10.29
C THR A 681 -19.93 15.13 10.86
N ALA A 682 -18.73 14.84 11.38
CA ALA A 682 -18.38 13.56 12.02
C ALA A 682 -19.21 13.30 13.30
N THR A 683 -19.37 12.03 13.65
CA THR A 683 -20.07 11.59 14.87
C THR A 683 -19.09 11.54 16.04
N ASP A 684 -19.29 12.40 17.05
CA ASP A 684 -18.49 12.42 18.28
C ASP A 684 -18.53 11.08 19.04
N LEU A 685 -17.36 10.45 19.20
CA LEU A 685 -17.15 9.20 19.95
C LEU A 685 -16.92 9.43 21.45
N GLN A 686 -17.07 10.66 21.94
CA GLN A 686 -16.90 11.06 23.35
C GLN A 686 -15.51 10.75 23.94
N ASN A 687 -14.49 10.72 23.08
CA ASN A 687 -13.07 10.65 23.44
C ASN A 687 -12.43 12.04 23.38
N ASP A 688 -11.19 12.19 23.84
CA ASP A 688 -10.46 13.45 23.67
C ASP A 688 -10.04 13.67 22.19
N PRO A 689 -9.81 14.93 21.74
CA PRO A 689 -9.46 15.22 20.35
C PRO A 689 -8.13 14.62 19.86
N PHE A 690 -7.19 14.27 20.75
CA PHE A 690 -5.96 13.59 20.34
C PHE A 690 -6.13 12.08 20.20
N THR A 691 -7.19 11.52 20.80
CA THR A 691 -7.61 10.13 20.55
C THR A 691 -8.48 10.02 19.30
N GLN A 692 -9.53 10.84 19.14
CA GLN A 692 -10.54 10.65 18.08
C GLN A 692 -10.53 11.68 16.93
N GLY A 693 -9.75 12.75 17.03
CA GLY A 693 -9.89 13.89 16.13
C GLY A 693 -11.26 14.54 16.27
N SER A 694 -11.98 14.65 15.15
CA SER A 694 -13.36 15.17 15.10
C SER A 694 -14.43 14.10 15.34
N GLY A 695 -14.03 12.83 15.49
CA GLY A 695 -14.94 11.70 15.62
C GLY A 695 -15.05 10.87 14.33
N LEU A 696 -16.06 9.99 14.29
CA LEU A 696 -16.27 8.99 13.26
C LEU A 696 -16.85 9.58 11.96
N SER A 697 -16.28 9.21 10.82
CA SER A 697 -16.75 9.61 9.49
C SER A 697 -18.22 9.27 9.27
N ASN A 698 -18.97 10.26 8.81
CA ASN A 698 -20.42 10.17 8.62
C ASN A 698 -20.81 10.90 7.33
N ILE A 699 -20.72 10.20 6.19
CA ILE A 699 -20.99 10.80 4.87
C ILE A 699 -22.45 11.25 4.75
N LYS A 700 -23.38 10.57 5.43
CA LYS A 700 -24.79 10.98 5.46
C LYS A 700 -24.97 12.37 6.08
N SER A 701 -24.26 12.66 7.17
CA SER A 701 -24.26 13.98 7.83
C SER A 701 -23.60 15.05 6.96
N ALA A 702 -22.53 14.71 6.25
CA ALA A 702 -21.88 15.58 5.27
C ALA A 702 -22.81 15.95 4.09
N LEU A 703 -23.53 14.97 3.53
CA LEU A 703 -24.52 15.21 2.47
C LEU A 703 -25.74 15.99 2.97
N ASP A 704 -26.19 15.74 4.21
CA ASP A 704 -27.23 16.56 4.83
C ASP A 704 -26.79 18.04 4.91
N TYR A 705 -25.52 18.34 5.19
CA TYR A 705 -25.00 19.70 5.11
C TYR A 705 -24.99 20.26 3.68
N VAL A 706 -24.50 19.51 2.69
CA VAL A 706 -24.46 19.94 1.27
C VAL A 706 -25.86 20.31 0.75
N HIS A 707 -26.86 19.48 1.07
CA HIS A 707 -28.26 19.67 0.67
C HIS A 707 -29.07 20.60 1.58
N GLY A 708 -28.48 21.11 2.67
CA GLY A 708 -29.19 21.97 3.63
C GLY A 708 -30.26 21.27 4.47
N ASN A 709 -30.14 19.95 4.64
CA ASN A 709 -31.06 19.11 5.41
C ASN A 709 -30.68 19.04 6.90
N ASN A 710 -31.66 18.66 7.73
CA ASN A 710 -31.50 18.27 9.14
C ASN A 710 -30.82 19.31 10.07
N GLY A 711 -30.61 20.55 9.62
CA GLY A 711 -30.01 21.63 10.40
C GLY A 711 -28.51 21.47 10.64
N ILE A 712 -27.82 20.66 9.83
CA ILE A 712 -26.37 20.49 9.93
C ILE A 712 -25.64 21.77 9.52
N PHE A 713 -24.57 22.11 10.24
CA PHE A 713 -23.72 23.27 10.01
C PHE A 713 -22.26 22.87 10.16
N ILE A 714 -21.35 23.62 9.55
CA ILE A 714 -19.90 23.43 9.76
C ILE A 714 -19.31 24.56 10.59
N VAL A 715 -18.21 24.29 11.29
CA VAL A 715 -17.47 25.26 12.11
C VAL A 715 -16.01 25.23 11.73
N TYR A 716 -15.41 26.39 11.55
CA TYR A 716 -14.00 26.53 11.18
C TYR A 716 -13.38 27.83 11.70
N ASN A 717 -12.06 27.92 11.63
CA ASN A 717 -11.27 29.09 11.96
C ASN A 717 -10.07 29.22 11.01
N ASP A 718 -9.66 30.45 10.70
CA ASP A 718 -8.58 30.70 9.73
C ASP A 718 -7.20 30.70 10.44
N ALA A 719 -7.14 31.13 11.70
CA ALA A 719 -5.90 31.29 12.46
C ALA A 719 -5.07 30.00 12.61
N SER A 720 -5.70 28.82 12.52
CA SER A 720 -4.98 27.55 12.58
C SER A 720 -4.08 27.32 11.36
N TYR A 721 -4.54 27.71 10.16
CA TYR A 721 -3.73 27.65 8.95
C TYR A 721 -2.53 28.60 9.07
N ASP A 722 -2.75 29.84 9.52
CA ASP A 722 -1.71 30.85 9.68
C ASP A 722 -0.63 30.37 10.70
N ASN A 723 -1.06 29.84 11.85
CA ASN A 723 -0.17 29.29 12.88
C ASN A 723 0.64 28.08 12.39
N LEU A 724 0.02 27.19 11.59
CA LEU A 724 0.70 26.04 11.00
C LEU A 724 1.68 26.48 9.91
N GLN A 725 1.28 27.41 9.05
CA GLN A 725 2.13 28.01 8.02
C GLN A 725 3.39 28.64 8.64
N GLU A 726 3.27 29.36 9.76
CA GLU A 726 4.42 29.93 10.47
C GLU A 726 5.42 28.86 10.95
N ILE A 727 4.93 27.75 11.52
CA ILE A 727 5.81 26.65 11.99
C ILE A 727 6.45 25.86 10.83
N LEU A 728 5.70 25.60 9.75
CA LEU A 728 6.23 24.82 8.62
C LEU A 728 7.21 25.62 7.75
N THR A 729 7.07 26.94 7.67
CA THR A 729 7.87 27.79 6.76
C THR A 729 9.40 27.65 6.95
N PRO A 730 9.95 27.62 8.18
CA PRO A 730 11.38 27.33 8.40
C PRO A 730 11.83 25.99 7.84
N ALA A 731 11.05 24.92 7.99
CA ALA A 731 11.40 23.61 7.45
C ALA A 731 11.30 23.60 5.91
N LEU A 732 10.24 24.19 5.37
CA LEU A 732 10.01 24.31 3.93
C LEU A 732 11.09 25.15 3.21
N THR A 733 11.57 26.22 3.83
CA THR A 733 12.62 27.09 3.24
C THR A 733 14.02 26.49 3.31
N ASN A 734 14.28 25.55 4.22
CA ASN A 734 15.51 24.75 4.23
C ASN A 734 15.46 23.57 3.24
N LEU A 735 14.29 23.27 2.67
CA LEU A 735 14.09 22.20 1.70
C LEU A 735 14.55 22.64 0.31
N ASN A 736 15.44 21.86 -0.31
CA ASN A 736 15.97 22.15 -1.64
C ASN A 736 14.97 21.81 -2.75
N SER A 737 13.92 22.62 -2.89
CA SER A 737 12.89 22.48 -3.94
C SER A 737 13.46 22.35 -5.36
N THR A 738 14.59 23.02 -5.67
CA THR A 738 15.22 22.91 -7.00
C THR A 738 15.72 21.50 -7.33
N THR A 739 16.12 20.72 -6.32
CA THR A 739 16.47 19.30 -6.54
C THR A 739 15.27 18.40 -6.80
N ILE A 740 14.09 18.79 -6.32
CA ILE A 740 12.82 18.09 -6.54
C ILE A 740 12.22 18.45 -7.92
N GLY A 741 12.74 19.49 -8.56
CA GLY A 741 12.31 19.96 -9.89
C GLY A 741 11.36 21.16 -9.88
N PHE A 742 11.38 21.96 -8.80
CA PHE A 742 10.59 23.19 -8.65
C PHE A 742 11.48 24.38 -8.31
N GLU A 743 11.20 25.58 -8.84
CA GLU A 743 11.97 26.78 -8.51
C GLU A 743 11.90 27.14 -7.01
N LYS A 744 10.73 26.92 -6.40
CA LYS A 744 10.48 27.15 -4.98
C LYS A 744 9.26 26.37 -4.48
N PHE A 745 9.28 25.94 -3.22
CA PHE A 745 8.05 25.62 -2.49
C PHE A 745 7.62 26.81 -1.63
N ASN A 746 6.31 27.10 -1.64
CA ASN A 746 5.73 28.22 -0.93
C ASN A 746 4.27 27.89 -0.59
N PHE A 747 3.86 28.14 0.65
CA PHE A 747 2.43 28.29 0.93
C PHE A 747 1.95 29.67 0.46
N PRO A 748 0.73 29.80 -0.09
CA PRO A 748 0.15 31.09 -0.46
C PRO A 748 -0.13 31.94 0.79
N SER A 749 -0.13 33.26 0.64
CA SER A 749 -0.51 34.19 1.73
C SER A 749 -2.01 34.28 1.99
N LYS A 750 -2.82 33.48 1.27
CA LYS A 750 -4.26 33.34 1.49
C LYS A 750 -4.44 32.30 2.59
N SER A 751 -5.09 32.69 3.69
CA SER A 751 -5.47 31.74 4.74
C SER A 751 -6.57 30.79 4.26
N PHE A 752 -6.56 29.55 4.75
CA PHE A 752 -7.59 28.55 4.49
C PHE A 752 -8.32 28.17 5.79
N PRO A 753 -9.65 28.01 5.76
CA PRO A 753 -10.40 27.64 6.95
C PRO A 753 -10.02 26.24 7.43
N MET A 754 -10.00 26.03 8.75
CA MET A 754 -9.76 24.73 9.38
C MET A 754 -10.76 24.46 10.53
N THR A 755 -11.35 23.26 10.58
CA THR A 755 -12.26 22.84 11.67
C THR A 755 -11.54 22.68 13.00
N SER A 756 -10.35 22.06 13.01
CA SER A 756 -9.52 21.95 14.22
C SER A 756 -8.90 23.32 14.59
N TRP A 757 -8.71 23.56 15.89
CA TRP A 757 -7.98 24.75 16.37
C TRP A 757 -6.59 24.39 16.85
N PHE A 758 -5.58 24.91 16.15
CA PHE A 758 -4.20 24.94 16.61
C PHE A 758 -3.82 26.36 17.02
N ALA A 759 -3.45 26.53 18.29
CA ALA A 759 -3.20 27.84 18.91
C ALA A 759 -1.77 28.37 18.72
N GLY A 760 -0.91 27.63 18.01
CA GLY A 760 0.54 27.87 17.99
C GLY A 760 1.24 27.29 19.21
N GLN A 761 2.57 27.42 19.24
CA GLN A 761 3.39 27.00 20.39
C GLN A 761 3.48 28.14 21.41
N LEU A 762 2.77 28.00 22.54
CA LEU A 762 2.63 29.04 23.56
C LEU A 762 3.55 28.79 24.77
N LEU A 763 4.20 29.83 25.28
CA LEU A 763 4.99 29.78 26.52
C LEU A 763 4.11 30.07 27.76
N PRO A 764 4.57 29.73 28.98
CA PRO A 764 3.83 30.01 30.20
C PRO A 764 3.57 31.52 30.41
N GLY A 765 2.31 31.92 30.26
CA GLY A 765 1.85 33.31 30.37
C GLY A 765 1.37 33.91 29.04
N ASP A 766 1.63 33.25 27.92
CA ASP A 766 1.10 33.64 26.61
C ASP A 766 -0.40 33.30 26.50
N SER A 767 -1.08 33.95 25.55
CA SER A 767 -2.48 33.69 25.22
C SER A 767 -2.73 33.87 23.73
N ALA A 768 -3.27 32.83 23.08
CA ALA A 768 -3.79 32.94 21.72
C ALA A 768 -5.31 33.11 21.74
N THR A 769 -5.85 33.77 20.71
CA THR A 769 -7.28 33.90 20.46
C THR A 769 -7.56 33.63 18.99
N SER A 770 -8.69 32.98 18.69
CA SER A 770 -9.15 32.73 17.33
C SER A 770 -10.63 33.09 17.21
N THR A 771 -11.09 33.37 15.98
CA THR A 771 -12.50 33.58 15.67
C THR A 771 -13.02 32.35 14.93
N PHE A 772 -14.05 31.72 15.47
CA PHE A 772 -14.74 30.60 14.83
C PHE A 772 -15.92 31.12 14.02
N THR A 773 -15.96 30.73 12.74
CA THR A 773 -17.09 30.97 11.85
C THR A 773 -17.97 29.73 11.85
N ILE A 774 -19.27 29.95 12.06
CA ILE A 774 -20.30 28.90 11.91
C ILE A 774 -21.01 29.15 10.58
N LYS A 775 -20.94 28.18 9.66
CA LYS A 775 -21.61 28.25 8.35
C LYS A 775 -22.84 27.37 8.34
N ASN A 776 -24.01 28.01 8.37
CA ASN A 776 -25.30 27.41 8.06
C ASN A 776 -25.45 27.34 6.53
N PRO A 777 -25.72 26.17 5.92
CA PRO A 777 -25.96 26.06 4.48
C PRO A 777 -27.34 26.60 4.06
N THR A 778 -28.25 26.84 5.02
CA THR A 778 -29.64 27.24 4.76
C THR A 778 -29.94 28.70 5.15
N ASN A 779 -31.11 29.17 4.72
CA ASN A 779 -31.73 30.39 5.25
C ASN A 779 -32.59 30.14 6.51
N GLU A 780 -32.65 28.91 7.02
CA GLU A 780 -33.42 28.59 8.24
C GLU A 780 -32.67 29.03 9.49
N THR A 781 -33.39 29.35 10.57
CA THR A 781 -32.77 29.84 11.81
C THR A 781 -32.34 28.67 12.70
N LEU A 782 -31.04 28.41 12.76
CA LEU A 782 -30.44 27.47 13.71
C LEU A 782 -30.28 28.10 15.09
N THR A 783 -30.57 27.33 16.15
CA THR A 783 -30.28 27.70 17.54
C THR A 783 -29.06 26.93 18.01
N ILE A 784 -27.96 27.62 18.26
CA ILE A 784 -26.66 27.01 18.59
C ILE A 784 -26.24 27.42 19.99
N SER A 785 -25.84 26.44 20.81
CA SER A 785 -25.29 26.67 22.16
C SER A 785 -23.77 26.49 22.12
N ILE A 786 -23.04 27.52 22.52
CA ILE A 786 -21.58 27.44 22.70
C ILE A 786 -21.33 27.21 24.19
N ASN A 787 -20.89 25.99 24.53
CA ASN A 787 -20.61 25.60 25.91
C ASN A 787 -19.09 25.72 26.16
N PRO A 788 -18.61 26.60 27.05
CA PRO A 788 -17.18 26.77 27.29
C PRO A 788 -16.63 25.59 28.09
N ASN A 789 -15.78 24.76 27.46
CA ASN A 789 -15.00 23.76 28.15
C ASN A 789 -13.74 24.40 28.73
N THR A 790 -13.55 24.30 30.05
CA THR A 790 -12.34 24.81 30.72
C THR A 790 -11.45 23.64 31.11
N LEU A 791 -10.37 23.43 30.35
CA LEU A 791 -9.27 22.55 30.77
C LEU A 791 -8.39 23.29 31.78
N SER A 792 -8.83 23.27 33.05
CA SER A 792 -8.01 23.74 34.17
C SER A 792 -7.08 22.63 34.66
N LEU A 793 -5.83 22.96 34.95
CA LEU A 793 -4.98 22.12 35.80
C LEU A 793 -5.61 22.05 37.20
N ILE A 794 -6.37 20.98 37.47
CA ILE A 794 -7.12 20.80 38.72
C ILE A 794 -6.15 20.63 39.90
N GLU A 795 -5.13 19.78 39.70
CA GLU A 795 -4.07 19.54 40.66
C GLU A 795 -2.76 19.29 39.90
N LYS A 796 -1.63 19.74 40.46
CA LYS A 796 -0.30 19.34 40.01
C LYS A 796 0.35 18.54 41.12
N THR A 797 0.46 17.24 40.91
CA THR A 797 1.15 16.35 41.85
C THR A 797 2.49 15.94 41.25
N GLN A 798 3.55 16.03 42.04
CA GLN A 798 4.91 15.68 41.64
C GLN A 798 5.33 14.41 42.38
N PHE A 799 5.79 13.41 41.62
CA PHE A 799 6.38 12.19 42.13
C PHE A 799 7.84 12.15 41.72
N ASP A 800 8.75 12.22 42.70
CA ASP A 800 10.19 12.13 42.47
C ASP A 800 10.62 10.67 42.67
N GLY A 801 10.72 9.92 41.56
CA GLY A 801 11.14 8.52 41.54
C GLY A 801 12.55 8.33 40.98
N VAL A 802 13.15 7.17 41.25
CA VAL A 802 14.39 6.72 40.60
C VAL A 802 14.08 5.47 39.79
N THR A 803 14.11 5.59 38.47
CA THR A 803 14.03 4.45 37.54
C THR A 803 15.43 3.90 37.25
N THR A 804 15.53 2.62 36.92
CA THR A 804 16.81 2.02 36.51
C THR A 804 16.97 2.21 35.00
N VAL A 805 17.63 3.31 34.61
CA VAL A 805 18.02 3.50 33.21
C VAL A 805 18.83 2.31 32.72
N GLN A 806 18.62 1.93 31.46
CA GLN A 806 19.28 0.78 30.86
C GLN A 806 19.01 -0.56 31.59
N GLN A 807 17.82 -0.71 32.18
CA GLN A 807 17.36 -2.01 32.65
C GLN A 807 17.14 -2.94 31.46
N GLN A 808 17.91 -4.02 31.39
CA GLN A 808 17.85 -5.00 30.30
C GLN A 808 16.44 -5.57 30.16
N ASP A 809 15.95 -5.63 28.93
CA ASP A 809 14.67 -6.30 28.64
C ASP A 809 14.77 -7.78 28.97
N SER A 810 13.91 -8.30 29.84
CA SER A 810 13.96 -9.70 30.28
C SER A 810 13.23 -10.68 29.34
N ILE A 811 12.42 -10.17 28.41
CA ILE A 811 11.71 -10.95 27.40
C ILE A 811 12.63 -11.15 26.20
N LEU A 812 13.22 -10.06 25.70
CA LEU A 812 14.19 -10.10 24.59
C LEU A 812 15.58 -10.57 25.08
N ASN A 813 15.98 -10.18 26.29
CA ASN A 813 17.25 -10.56 26.95
C ASN A 813 18.53 -10.21 26.16
N GLU A 814 18.44 -9.23 25.25
CA GLU A 814 19.55 -8.76 24.43
C GLU A 814 20.39 -7.67 25.15
N THR A 815 21.65 -7.53 24.75
CA THR A 815 22.57 -6.56 25.38
C THR A 815 22.51 -5.22 24.62
N GLY A 816 22.08 -4.15 25.30
CA GLY A 816 21.88 -2.84 24.69
C GLY A 816 20.43 -2.53 24.33
N ILE A 817 19.57 -3.55 24.36
CA ILE A 817 18.11 -3.38 24.38
C ILE A 817 17.66 -3.32 25.84
N TYR A 818 16.89 -2.29 26.14
CA TYR A 818 16.47 -1.95 27.49
C TYR A 818 14.97 -1.72 27.49
N ILE A 819 14.28 -2.14 28.55
CA ILE A 819 12.87 -1.76 28.71
C ILE A 819 12.76 -0.24 28.73
N PRO A 820 11.67 0.34 28.18
CA PRO A 820 11.32 1.71 28.49
C PRO A 820 11.33 1.94 30.00
N ASN A 821 11.73 3.12 30.45
CA ASN A 821 11.73 3.38 31.88
C ASN A 821 10.28 3.47 32.37
N TYR A 822 9.92 2.59 33.30
CA TYR A 822 8.60 2.55 33.90
C TYR A 822 8.64 3.03 35.36
N VAL A 823 7.51 3.55 35.84
CA VAL A 823 7.19 3.76 37.26
C VAL A 823 5.97 2.91 37.58
N LYS A 824 6.02 2.04 38.59
CA LYS A 824 4.81 1.31 39.00
C LYS A 824 3.81 2.28 39.62
N LEU A 825 2.53 2.15 39.27
CA LEU A 825 1.47 2.97 39.86
C LEU A 825 1.24 2.65 41.34
N SER A 826 1.61 1.46 41.80
CA SER A 826 1.67 1.10 43.22
C SER A 826 2.73 1.90 43.99
N ASP A 827 3.90 2.17 43.41
CA ASP A 827 4.91 3.07 44.02
C ASP A 827 4.40 4.52 44.14
N ILE A 828 3.46 4.91 43.26
CA ILE A 828 2.79 6.21 43.27
C ILE A 828 1.70 6.27 44.34
N GLN A 829 0.96 5.17 44.60
CA GLN A 829 -0.09 5.09 45.63
C GLN A 829 0.45 5.27 47.05
N ASP A 830 1.65 4.76 47.37
CA ASP A 830 2.30 4.97 48.67
C ASP A 830 2.62 6.47 48.96
N ASN A 831 2.53 7.35 47.95
CA ASN A 831 2.60 8.78 48.15
C ASN A 831 1.25 9.35 48.64
N SER A 832 1.26 9.88 49.87
CA SER A 832 0.10 10.48 50.54
C SER A 832 -0.69 11.52 49.74
N THR A 833 -0.09 12.19 48.74
CA THR A 833 -0.76 13.17 47.87
C THR A 833 -1.46 12.56 46.65
N LEU A 834 -1.16 11.31 46.28
CA LEU A 834 -1.62 10.66 45.04
C LEU A 834 -2.74 9.61 45.26
N ASN A 835 -3.07 9.32 46.52
CA ASN A 835 -4.12 8.37 46.93
C ASN A 835 -5.51 8.59 46.29
N HIS A 836 -5.80 9.78 45.78
CA HIS A 836 -7.09 10.10 45.16
C HIS A 836 -7.23 9.61 43.71
N ILE A 837 -6.13 9.19 43.07
CA ILE A 837 -6.11 8.75 41.66
C ILE A 837 -6.71 7.33 41.51
N SER A 838 -6.70 6.53 42.58
CA SER A 838 -7.42 5.26 42.67
C SER A 838 -8.53 5.36 43.73
N SER A 839 -9.78 5.03 43.37
CA SER A 839 -10.87 4.90 44.34
C SER A 839 -11.04 3.43 44.79
N GLU A 840 -11.70 3.18 45.92
CA GLU A 840 -12.10 1.82 46.31
C GLU A 840 -13.06 1.17 45.28
N GLU A 841 -13.75 1.98 44.46
CA GLU A 841 -14.63 1.50 43.39
C GLU A 841 -13.88 1.13 42.10
N ASN A 842 -12.72 1.76 41.83
CA ASN A 842 -11.85 1.49 40.69
C ASN A 842 -10.37 1.48 41.14
N PRO A 843 -9.92 0.39 41.79
CA PRO A 843 -8.52 0.25 42.17
C PRO A 843 -7.64 0.07 40.93
N ILE A 844 -6.52 0.79 40.89
CA ILE A 844 -5.47 0.54 39.89
C ILE A 844 -4.86 -0.82 40.18
N PRO A 845 -4.75 -1.76 39.22
CA PRO A 845 -4.11 -3.05 39.44
C PRO A 845 -2.63 -2.90 39.86
N ASP A 846 -2.19 -3.68 40.85
CA ASP A 846 -0.88 -3.55 41.51
C ASP A 846 0.35 -3.53 40.57
N GLU A 847 0.24 -4.20 39.41
CA GLU A 847 1.30 -4.30 38.39
C GLU A 847 1.25 -3.21 37.29
N SER A 848 0.25 -2.33 37.33
CA SER A 848 0.11 -1.23 36.37
C SER A 848 1.29 -0.27 36.47
N SER A 849 1.81 0.18 35.33
CA SER A 849 3.01 1.02 35.28
C SER A 849 2.89 2.14 34.23
N LEU A 850 3.44 3.31 34.52
CA LEU A 850 3.55 4.44 33.60
C LEU A 850 4.90 4.44 32.89
N MET A 851 4.87 4.54 31.56
CA MET A 851 6.07 4.72 30.72
C MET A 851 6.55 6.18 30.76
N ILE A 852 7.85 6.40 30.95
CA ILE A 852 8.47 7.73 30.94
C ILE A 852 8.89 8.09 29.51
N LEU A 853 8.07 8.89 28.83
CA LEU A 853 8.25 9.25 27.41
C LEU A 853 9.14 10.48 27.14
N ASN A 854 9.55 11.25 28.16
CA ASN A 854 10.31 12.49 27.93
C ASN A 854 11.39 12.73 29.00
N LEU A 855 12.52 12.02 28.87
CA LEU A 855 13.71 12.21 29.70
C LEU A 855 14.51 13.42 29.24
N ASN A 856 14.16 14.60 29.75
CA ASN A 856 15.04 15.77 29.68
C ASN A 856 16.29 15.53 30.55
N PHE A 857 17.39 15.13 29.91
CA PHE A 857 18.70 15.13 30.54
C PHE A 857 19.23 16.58 30.63
N PRO A 858 19.65 17.06 31.82
CA PRO A 858 20.26 18.37 32.00
C PRO A 858 21.73 18.43 31.54
#